data_AF-A0A1A5P2W3-F1
#
_entry.id   AF-A0A1A5P2W3-F1
#
_cell.length_a   1.000
_cell.length_b   1.000
_cell.length_c   1.000
_cell.angle_alpha   90.00
_cell.angle_beta   90.00
_cell.angle_gamma   90.00
#
_symmetry.space_group_name_H-M   'P 1'
#
loop_
_entity.id
_entity.type
_entity.pdbx_description
1 polymer ?
#
loop_
_entity_poly.entity_id
_entity_poly.type
_entity_poly.pdbx_seq_one_letter_code
_entity_poly.pdbx_strand_id
1 'polypeptide(L)'
;MSLFCLFCVLGLGLAVPGPARAADGDDGGRTGKLTIEVEWDASRQEVAVRERCTYTLAPDSEALAALRNEGAGFCAGYTVLRDGEEPDNDGWGNPADRVTQESSRGPARVETEFVLYLARHSGQQNLTVGVDPSSALEDAPQGLPEVWTVEVSAPRWSFGKIRGPVASQSPGKVGWRVTTGTKDGADFVRSVDLSRAVKATKPPTERQQTRAEMVTAFALAACGIAVVAALLVARLVGPAVARRWATATMLLAVIAYPLAFFGTPRPLLPPNTTMVPISIGFGGGPPPGDVWKPGPVLGLWLWYVLPVAGWWFSRRLVTRKPPSRPVLVVSSAAPLLVLPFLTADGVVPHPAVWGVLAAMGTYALSVTFFLRRSTGSGAGRRWAATAGALIWVALVTFWLGHVPVMSDEDPSVTGFETAAVLVCTWPAAAWITSLLGPVRGRTPRPVVRAVCFVVLWALMLSPFLVARATEPGRAFDPWNSYRGPLFTGYTGFPLCVVAVCGVALQLVYLFRRGRLGDRGRAVEPVGRLLLVCGVLMALGNPSLRTLSMWGDALAVLWVAIGSLVLIPPGSDATAAKFRHVGRAAHARFMDRWVRTQLLWDTRADFQRAARSALAEDMPVPDFSRRWTDLDVPGRCGDPAARLARAKRFALGSSAGIAPRTAGLAGAALVQLLALPWAGYKLITGEAVGADGFMPFFLDEISRALRFGHWALYGFVFGYFYALLRGRTPIGKAAALMAVVLPAEALSMLPLTMDPQYTRNPSWTDTAVACGGLAGQTFVVCMVLGLFWEWWLARAAALKWSQVRNFRRLSSVTVPLGTVLVAAATAFATVVAGAWAQQELQPPSGSPSPSPSQSAPVQPGQPAP
;
A
#
# COMPACT_ATOMS: atom_id res chain seq x y z
N MET A 1 23.73 -10.43 -27.19
CA MET A 1 25.05 -11.08 -27.14
C MET A 1 26.09 -10.07 -27.59
N SER A 2 27.01 -9.73 -26.69
CA SER A 2 28.42 -9.35 -26.90
C SER A 2 28.86 -8.28 -27.91
N LEU A 3 29.56 -7.27 -27.34
CA LEU A 3 30.86 -6.68 -27.75
C LEU A 3 30.92 -5.64 -28.90
N PHE A 4 31.42 -4.40 -28.63
CA PHE A 4 32.82 -3.97 -28.92
C PHE A 4 33.15 -2.47 -28.57
N CYS A 5 34.34 -2.25 -27.98
CA CYS A 5 35.33 -1.13 -27.93
C CYS A 5 34.91 0.37 -27.85
N LEU A 6 35.54 1.28 -27.07
CA LEU A 6 36.93 1.57 -26.62
C LEU A 6 37.84 2.28 -27.66
N PHE A 7 38.12 3.58 -27.44
CA PHE A 7 39.32 4.41 -27.77
C PHE A 7 39.09 5.82 -27.12
N CYS A 8 39.84 6.29 -26.10
CA CYS A 8 41.14 7.01 -26.11
C CYS A 8 41.08 8.37 -26.88
N VAL A 9 41.65 9.52 -26.49
CA VAL A 9 42.67 9.91 -25.50
C VAL A 9 42.87 11.46 -25.52
N LEU A 10 43.40 12.04 -24.43
CA LEU A 10 44.15 13.32 -24.28
C LEU A 10 43.51 14.69 -24.57
N GLY A 11 43.49 15.53 -23.53
CA GLY A 11 43.44 16.99 -23.60
C GLY A 11 44.03 17.59 -22.32
N LEU A 12 45.35 17.75 -22.30
CA LEU A 12 46.11 18.46 -21.26
C LEU A 12 45.73 19.95 -21.27
N GLY A 13 45.30 20.46 -20.12
CA GLY A 13 45.10 21.89 -19.87
C GLY A 13 45.52 22.21 -18.44
N LEU A 14 46.83 22.36 -18.22
CA LEU A 14 47.40 22.89 -16.98
C LEU A 14 47.11 24.40 -16.91
N ALA A 15 46.22 24.79 -16.00
CA ALA A 15 46.16 26.15 -15.48
C ALA A 15 46.29 26.04 -13.96
N VAL A 16 47.49 26.36 -13.46
CA VAL A 16 47.81 26.46 -12.03
C VAL A 16 47.49 27.89 -11.60
N PRO A 17 46.53 28.15 -10.70
CA PRO A 17 46.52 29.39 -9.93
C PRO A 17 47.52 29.24 -8.78
N GLY A 18 48.51 30.13 -8.75
CA GLY A 18 49.54 30.15 -7.72
C GLY A 18 48.95 30.41 -6.32
N PRO A 19 49.52 29.82 -5.26
CA PRO A 19 49.08 30.11 -3.91
C PRO A 19 49.57 31.50 -3.49
N ALA A 20 48.63 32.37 -3.14
CA ALA A 20 48.92 33.56 -2.36
C ALA A 20 49.38 33.13 -0.96
N ARG A 21 50.67 33.33 -0.68
CA ARG A 21 51.23 33.29 0.68
C ARG A 21 50.75 34.52 1.44
N ALA A 22 49.77 34.35 2.31
CA ALA A 22 49.65 35.19 3.50
C ALA A 22 50.48 34.53 4.60
N ALA A 23 51.56 35.20 5.00
CA ALA A 23 52.37 34.82 6.14
C ALA A 23 51.78 35.53 7.37
N ASP A 24 51.12 34.77 8.23
CA ASP A 24 50.88 35.15 9.63
C ASP A 24 51.66 34.19 10.52
N GLY A 25 52.34 34.76 11.52
CA GLY A 25 53.27 34.10 12.42
C GLY A 25 52.63 32.98 13.22
N ASP A 26 53.31 31.83 13.18
CA ASP A 26 52.89 30.51 13.62
C ASP A 26 53.10 30.32 15.13
N ASP A 27 52.16 30.80 15.94
CA ASP A 27 51.84 30.07 17.16
C ASP A 27 51.13 28.80 16.70
N GLY A 28 51.87 27.68 16.65
CA GLY A 28 51.45 26.36 16.17
C GLY A 28 50.35 25.69 17.01
N GLY A 29 49.32 26.46 17.35
CA GLY A 29 48.10 26.03 18.00
C GLY A 29 47.26 25.20 17.03
N ARG A 30 46.83 24.03 17.49
CA ARG A 30 45.92 23.15 16.77
C ARG A 30 44.60 23.90 16.56
N THR A 31 44.41 24.52 15.40
CA THR A 31 43.17 25.22 15.05
C THR A 31 42.31 24.38 14.11
N GLY A 32 41.03 24.26 14.42
CA GLY A 32 40.00 23.68 13.55
C GLY A 32 39.10 24.78 13.00
N LYS A 33 38.47 24.51 11.86
CA LYS A 33 37.41 25.34 11.29
C LYS A 33 36.18 24.48 11.04
N LEU A 34 35.03 24.89 11.57
CA LEU A 34 33.71 24.31 11.31
C LEU A 34 32.88 25.33 10.52
N THR A 35 32.43 24.98 9.32
CA THR A 35 31.59 25.84 8.48
C THR A 35 30.23 25.20 8.33
N ILE A 36 29.17 25.91 8.72
CA ILE A 36 27.77 25.49 8.61
C ILE A 36 27.11 26.38 7.57
N GLU A 37 26.87 25.85 6.38
CA GLU A 37 26.25 26.55 5.27
C GLU A 37 24.76 26.17 5.16
N VAL A 38 23.88 27.13 5.39
CA VAL A 38 22.43 26.94 5.30
C VAL A 38 21.95 27.46 3.95
N GLU A 39 21.64 26.52 3.05
CA GLU A 39 21.21 26.79 1.68
C GLU A 39 19.76 26.36 1.44
N TRP A 40 19.20 26.86 0.34
CA TRP A 40 17.97 26.32 -0.22
C TRP A 40 18.31 25.57 -1.50
N ASP A 41 18.20 24.25 -1.48
CA ASP A 41 18.39 23.44 -2.68
C ASP A 41 17.15 23.59 -3.56
N ALA A 42 17.25 24.39 -4.62
CA ALA A 42 16.14 24.64 -5.53
C ALA A 42 15.70 23.38 -6.29
N SER A 43 16.60 22.42 -6.51
CA SER A 43 16.31 21.18 -7.22
C SER A 43 15.47 20.24 -6.37
N ARG A 44 15.76 20.16 -5.07
CA ARG A 44 15.02 19.35 -4.10
C ARG A 44 13.85 20.09 -3.44
N GLN A 45 13.91 21.42 -3.43
CA GLN A 45 12.98 22.31 -2.72
C GLN A 45 13.00 22.09 -1.21
N GLU A 46 14.21 21.90 -0.69
CA GLU A 46 14.51 21.57 0.70
C GLU A 46 15.55 22.57 1.24
N VAL A 47 15.58 22.74 2.56
CA VAL A 47 16.70 23.42 3.21
C VAL A 47 17.84 22.42 3.30
N ALA A 48 19.01 22.77 2.77
CA ALA A 48 20.22 21.98 2.91
C ALA A 48 21.15 22.66 3.91
N VAL A 49 21.52 21.95 4.97
CA VAL A 49 22.52 22.38 5.95
C VAL A 49 23.79 21.60 5.66
N ARG A 50 24.76 22.25 5.01
CA ARG A 50 26.07 21.66 4.73
C ARG A 50 27.01 21.99 5.87
N GLU A 51 27.57 20.96 6.48
CA GLU A 51 28.63 21.05 7.45
C GLU A 51 29.97 20.73 6.77
N ARG A 52 30.99 21.55 7.01
CA ARG A 52 32.35 21.29 6.55
C ARG A 52 33.33 21.56 7.67
N CYS A 53 34.05 20.52 8.10
CA CYS A 53 35.15 20.68 9.05
C CYS A 53 36.49 20.62 8.31
N THR A 54 37.42 21.48 8.72
CA THR A 54 38.80 21.44 8.27
C THR A 54 39.70 21.62 9.48
N TYR A 55 40.56 20.64 9.73
CA TYR A 55 41.49 20.69 10.85
C TYR A 55 42.76 19.90 10.56
N THR A 56 43.79 20.15 11.36
CA THR A 56 45.08 19.47 11.27
C THR A 56 45.29 18.59 12.49
N LEU A 57 45.66 17.33 12.26
CA LEU A 57 46.03 16.37 13.29
C LEU A 57 47.54 16.16 13.29
N ALA A 58 48.13 16.05 14.48
CA ALA A 58 49.53 15.71 14.63
C ALA A 58 49.80 14.27 14.14
N PRO A 59 50.99 13.97 13.59
CA PRO A 59 51.33 12.65 13.04
C PRO A 59 51.16 11.49 14.04
N ASP A 60 51.36 11.78 15.32
CA ASP A 60 51.32 10.81 16.43
C ASP A 60 50.11 11.03 17.37
N SER A 61 49.07 11.77 16.95
CA SER A 61 47.88 11.96 17.79
C SER A 61 46.97 10.72 17.80
N GLU A 62 46.32 10.50 18.93
CA GLU A 62 45.28 9.47 19.08
C GLU A 62 44.15 9.71 18.07
N ALA A 63 43.76 10.97 17.84
CA ALA A 63 42.79 11.34 16.82
C ALA A 63 43.18 10.92 15.40
N LEU A 64 44.46 10.99 15.01
CA LEU A 64 44.90 10.53 13.69
C LEU A 64 44.93 9.00 13.60
N ALA A 65 45.26 8.31 14.69
CA ALA A 65 45.17 6.86 14.78
C ALA A 65 43.72 6.38 14.67
N ALA A 66 42.79 7.03 15.39
CA ALA A 66 41.35 6.76 15.31
C ALA A 66 40.83 6.99 13.88
N LEU A 67 41.14 8.14 13.26
CA LEU A 67 40.79 8.43 11.86
C LEU A 67 41.28 7.36 10.89
N ARG A 68 42.51 6.84 11.06
CA ARG A 68 43.06 5.77 10.22
C ARG A 68 42.34 4.43 10.42
N ASN A 69 41.90 4.15 11.64
CA ASN A 69 41.21 2.90 11.98
C ASN A 69 39.73 2.94 11.53
N GLU A 70 39.02 4.01 11.84
CA GLU A 70 37.59 4.17 11.57
C GLU A 70 37.33 4.61 10.13
N GLY A 71 38.27 5.36 9.54
CA GLY A 71 38.15 5.92 8.20
C GLY A 71 37.16 7.08 8.10
N ALA A 72 36.81 7.70 9.24
CA ALA A 72 35.89 8.83 9.33
C ALA A 72 36.51 9.95 10.18
N GLY A 73 36.41 11.19 9.71
CA GLY A 73 36.82 12.38 10.44
C GLY A 73 35.75 12.87 11.39
N PHE A 74 36.18 13.55 12.44
CA PHE A 74 35.30 14.17 13.42
C PHE A 74 34.73 15.50 12.91
N CYS A 75 33.41 15.60 12.82
CA CYS A 75 32.69 16.83 12.47
C CYS A 75 31.33 16.82 13.18
N ALA A 76 31.24 17.57 14.28
CA ALA A 76 30.06 17.67 15.11
C ALA A 76 30.14 18.97 15.94
N GLY A 77 29.06 19.29 16.65
CA GLY A 77 29.02 20.46 17.53
C GLY A 77 28.05 21.56 17.11
N TYR A 78 27.01 21.19 16.36
CA TYR A 78 25.93 22.11 16.04
C TYR A 78 24.58 21.42 16.22
N THR A 79 23.57 22.23 16.48
CA THR A 79 22.17 21.82 16.52
C THR A 79 21.39 22.74 15.59
N VAL A 80 20.42 22.19 14.87
CA VAL A 80 19.50 23.00 14.07
C VAL A 80 18.12 22.76 14.66
N LEU A 81 17.41 23.83 14.97
CA LEU A 81 16.01 23.79 15.35
C LEU A 81 15.21 24.50 14.25
N ARG A 82 14.04 23.98 13.88
CA ARG A 82 13.08 24.66 13.02
C ARG A 82 11.88 25.05 13.87
N ASP A 83 11.56 26.33 13.89
CA ASP A 83 10.47 26.91 14.68
C ASP A 83 10.55 26.58 16.19
N GLY A 84 11.78 26.38 16.69
CA GLY A 84 12.07 26.05 18.08
C GLY A 84 12.05 24.55 18.42
N GLU A 85 11.77 23.68 17.45
CA GLU A 85 11.74 22.22 17.60
C GLU A 85 12.81 21.56 16.73
N GLU A 86 13.16 20.31 17.02
CA GLU A 86 14.10 19.55 16.17
C GLU A 86 13.49 19.35 14.76
N PRO A 87 14.20 19.69 13.67
CA PRO A 87 13.63 19.64 12.34
C PRO A 87 13.47 18.19 11.87
N ASP A 88 12.35 17.91 11.20
CA ASP A 88 12.23 16.68 10.42
C ASP A 88 13.31 16.66 9.33
N ASN A 89 13.98 15.53 9.15
CA ASN A 89 15.05 15.35 8.18
C ASN A 89 14.57 14.51 6.98
N ASP A 90 14.88 14.97 5.77
CA ASP A 90 14.57 14.33 4.48
C ASP A 90 15.67 13.36 4.02
N GLY A 91 16.84 13.45 4.65
CA GLY A 91 17.98 12.60 4.37
C GLY A 91 19.29 13.34 4.58
N TRP A 92 20.38 12.67 4.25
CA TRP A 92 21.71 13.22 4.38
C TRP A 92 22.63 12.74 3.25
N GLY A 93 23.70 13.49 3.02
CA GLY A 93 24.82 13.11 2.17
C GLY A 93 26.11 13.21 2.98
N ASN A 94 26.97 12.19 2.87
CA ASN A 94 28.30 12.20 3.48
C ASN A 94 29.33 11.86 2.40
N PRO A 95 29.85 12.86 1.67
CA PRO A 95 31.03 12.71 0.84
C PRO A 95 32.16 12.00 1.59
N ALA A 96 33.02 11.27 0.89
CA ALA A 96 34.17 10.63 1.51
C ALA A 96 35.13 11.70 2.07
N ASP A 97 35.59 11.51 3.30
CA ASP A 97 36.54 12.42 3.93
C ASP A 97 37.84 12.51 3.13
N ARG A 98 38.32 13.75 2.99
CA ARG A 98 39.57 14.04 2.30
C ARG A 98 40.67 14.23 3.33
N VAL A 99 41.55 13.24 3.42
CA VAL A 99 42.75 13.30 4.25
C VAL A 99 43.95 13.56 3.36
N THR A 100 44.66 14.65 3.62
CA THR A 100 45.90 15.00 2.92
C THR A 100 47.05 15.02 3.92
N GLN A 101 48.08 14.21 3.67
CA GLN A 101 49.24 14.10 4.54
C GLN A 101 50.49 14.09 3.65
N GLU A 102 51.32 15.14 3.71
CA GLU A 102 52.47 15.31 2.81
C GLU A 102 53.57 14.28 3.06
N SER A 103 53.71 13.80 4.30
CA SER A 103 54.63 12.72 4.67
C SER A 103 54.09 11.95 5.87
N SER A 104 54.52 10.71 6.06
CA SER A 104 54.06 9.86 7.18
C SER A 104 54.30 10.45 8.57
N ARG A 105 55.26 11.39 8.68
CA ARG A 105 55.61 12.14 9.90
C ARG A 105 55.11 13.58 9.91
N GLY A 106 54.45 14.04 8.84
CA GLY A 106 53.86 15.36 8.77
C GLY A 106 52.44 15.39 9.37
N PRO A 107 51.92 16.57 9.73
CA PRO A 107 50.53 16.70 10.15
C PRO A 107 49.58 16.26 9.03
N ALA A 108 48.48 15.63 9.39
CA ALA A 108 47.42 15.27 8.47
C ALA A 108 46.36 16.37 8.46
N ARG A 109 46.07 16.93 7.30
CA ARG A 109 44.94 17.83 7.10
C ARG A 109 43.72 17.01 6.73
N VAL A 110 42.70 17.11 7.57
CA VAL A 110 41.43 16.40 7.45
C VAL A 110 40.37 17.38 7.01
N GLU A 111 39.63 17.00 5.98
CA GLU A 111 38.48 17.73 5.49
C GLU A 111 37.30 16.78 5.41
N THR A 112 36.26 17.08 6.18
CA THR A 112 35.02 16.32 6.23
C THR A 112 33.90 17.20 5.71
N GLU A 113 32.95 16.62 4.99
CA GLU A 113 31.76 17.31 4.51
C GLU A 113 30.54 16.45 4.82
N PHE A 114 29.51 17.06 5.39
CA PHE A 114 28.23 16.43 5.65
C PHE A 114 27.12 17.34 5.17
N VAL A 115 26.04 16.81 4.63
CA VAL A 115 24.90 17.59 4.14
C VAL A 115 23.63 17.01 4.71
N LEU A 116 22.92 17.78 5.52
CA LEU A 116 21.61 17.45 6.05
C LEU A 116 20.54 18.13 5.20
N TYR A 117 19.54 17.39 4.73
CA TYR A 117 18.38 17.93 4.04
C TYR A 117 17.21 17.96 5.03
N LEU A 118 16.64 19.14 5.29
CA LEU A 118 15.46 19.26 6.15
C LEU A 118 14.20 19.00 5.32
N ALA A 119 13.19 18.38 5.93
CA ALA A 119 11.93 18.04 5.28
C ALA A 119 11.26 19.28 4.68
N ARG A 120 10.68 19.11 3.50
CA ARG A 120 10.01 20.18 2.75
C ARG A 120 8.93 20.85 3.58
N HIS A 121 9.08 22.16 3.81
CA HIS A 121 8.06 22.99 4.43
C HIS A 121 7.86 24.25 3.59
N SER A 122 6.62 24.64 3.33
CA SER A 122 6.28 25.85 2.59
C SER A 122 5.79 26.91 3.56
N GLY A 123 6.17 28.17 3.34
CA GLY A 123 5.85 29.29 4.22
C GLY A 123 7.11 29.93 4.80
N GLN A 124 6.93 30.66 5.89
CA GLN A 124 8.03 31.24 6.64
C GLN A 124 8.76 30.13 7.40
N GLN A 125 10.03 29.91 7.10
CA GLN A 125 10.91 29.04 7.87
C GLN A 125 11.65 29.89 8.88
N ASN A 126 11.67 29.47 10.15
CA ASN A 126 12.59 30.01 11.15
C ASN A 126 13.51 28.88 11.60
N LEU A 127 14.81 29.05 11.42
CA LEU A 127 15.81 28.08 11.83
C LEU A 127 16.68 28.70 12.93
N THR A 128 16.89 27.99 14.03
CA THR A 128 17.88 28.36 15.04
C THR A 128 19.05 27.40 14.91
N VAL A 129 20.21 27.91 14.50
CA VAL A 129 21.46 27.12 14.48
C VAL A 129 22.19 27.38 15.80
N GLY A 130 22.19 26.38 16.68
CA GLY A 130 23.01 26.33 17.88
C GLY A 130 24.40 25.77 17.58
N VAL A 131 25.43 26.30 18.24
CA VAL A 131 26.83 25.91 18.08
C VAL A 131 27.42 25.61 19.45
N ASP A 132 27.81 24.35 19.65
CA ASP A 132 28.47 23.87 20.86
C ASP A 132 29.46 22.76 20.49
N PRO A 133 30.63 23.10 19.93
CA PRO A 133 31.67 22.11 19.64
C PRO A 133 32.26 21.49 20.90
N SER A 134 32.19 22.18 22.05
CA SER A 134 32.69 21.66 23.33
C SER A 134 31.97 20.39 23.77
N SER A 135 30.63 20.37 23.75
CA SER A 135 29.87 19.18 24.15
C SER A 135 30.04 18.02 23.16
N ALA A 136 30.13 18.31 21.87
CA ALA A 136 30.40 17.27 20.88
C ALA A 136 31.79 16.63 21.06
N LEU A 137 32.77 17.39 21.56
CA LEU A 137 34.16 16.94 21.71
C LEU A 137 34.47 16.29 23.07
N GLU A 138 33.50 16.16 23.98
CA GLU A 138 33.72 15.63 25.34
C GLU A 138 34.20 14.17 25.33
N ASP A 139 33.69 13.36 24.39
CA ASP A 139 34.06 11.95 24.20
C ASP A 139 35.07 11.73 23.06
N ALA A 140 35.61 12.80 22.48
CA ALA A 140 36.45 12.70 21.29
C ALA A 140 37.91 12.32 21.61
N PRO A 141 38.62 11.60 20.73
CA PRO A 141 39.99 11.14 20.98
C PRO A 141 40.96 12.31 21.17
N GLN A 142 42.00 12.09 21.99
CA GLN A 142 42.95 13.17 22.30
C GLN A 142 43.71 13.64 21.05
N GLY A 143 44.01 14.94 21.00
CA GLY A 143 44.79 15.55 19.93
C GLY A 143 43.98 16.18 18.79
N LEU A 144 42.67 16.37 18.98
CA LEU A 144 41.86 17.31 18.19
C LEU A 144 42.24 18.78 18.48
N PRO A 145 41.84 19.73 17.60
CA PRO A 145 42.04 21.16 17.83
C PRO A 145 41.43 21.66 19.14
N GLU A 146 42.19 22.47 19.86
CA GLU A 146 41.76 23.14 21.09
C GLU A 146 41.02 24.46 20.79
N VAL A 147 41.22 25.02 19.59
CA VAL A 147 40.59 26.26 19.16
C VAL A 147 39.86 26.00 17.84
N TRP A 148 38.55 26.25 17.84
CA TRP A 148 37.69 26.11 16.67
C TRP A 148 37.19 27.47 16.20
N THR A 149 37.32 27.74 14.92
CA THR A 149 36.60 28.84 14.26
C THR A 149 35.32 28.27 13.67
N VAL A 150 34.17 28.63 14.23
CA VAL A 150 32.86 28.19 13.73
C VAL A 150 32.24 29.32 12.90
N GLU A 151 31.90 29.05 11.65
CA GLU A 151 31.31 30.02 10.71
C GLU A 151 29.95 29.50 10.24
N VAL A 152 28.87 30.23 10.53
CA VAL A 152 27.54 29.97 9.95
C VAL A 152 27.33 30.91 8.76
N SER A 153 27.15 30.34 7.57
CA SER A 153 26.95 31.04 6.30
C SER A 153 25.56 30.77 5.76
N ALA A 154 24.74 31.81 5.56
CA ALA A 154 23.38 31.68 5.05
C ALA A 154 23.02 32.89 4.16
N PRO A 155 23.65 33.04 2.97
CA PRO A 155 23.62 34.28 2.18
C PRO A 155 22.23 34.68 1.66
N ARG A 156 21.28 33.75 1.64
CA ARG A 156 19.88 33.97 1.20
C ARG A 156 18.87 33.93 2.34
N TRP A 157 19.33 33.99 3.59
CA TRP A 157 18.50 33.99 4.79
C TRP A 157 18.65 35.31 5.54
N SER A 158 17.58 35.78 6.18
CA SER A 158 17.68 36.91 7.11
C SER A 158 18.18 36.44 8.46
N PHE A 159 19.26 37.05 8.93
CA PHE A 159 19.83 36.82 10.26
C PHE A 159 19.00 37.59 11.29
N GLY A 160 18.45 36.87 12.28
CA GLY A 160 17.70 37.37 13.41
C GLY A 160 18.57 37.51 14.65
N LYS A 161 18.13 36.94 15.77
CA LYS A 161 18.83 37.04 17.06
C LYS A 161 20.13 36.22 17.03
N ILE A 162 21.25 36.89 17.26
CA ILE A 162 22.57 36.27 17.44
C ILE A 162 22.89 36.26 18.94
N ARG A 163 23.29 35.10 19.48
CA ARG A 163 23.66 34.90 20.90
C ARG A 163 25.13 34.51 21.02
N GLY A 164 25.77 34.96 22.09
CA GLY A 164 27.17 34.69 22.40
C GLY A 164 28.16 35.71 21.79
N PRO A 165 29.45 35.68 22.22
CA PRO A 165 30.46 36.61 21.75
C PRO A 165 30.89 36.30 20.31
N VAL A 166 30.51 37.17 19.37
CA VAL A 166 30.80 37.04 17.94
C VAL A 166 32.24 37.49 17.64
N ALA A 167 33.01 36.66 16.95
CA ALA A 167 34.38 37.00 16.53
C ALA A 167 34.42 37.76 15.20
N SER A 168 33.51 37.43 14.28
CA SER A 168 33.38 38.12 12.99
C SER A 168 31.93 38.11 12.51
N GLN A 169 31.47 39.21 11.92
CA GLN A 169 30.13 39.29 11.33
C GLN A 169 30.21 39.99 9.97
N SER A 170 29.58 39.41 8.95
CA SER A 170 29.43 40.02 7.64
C SER A 170 28.04 39.71 7.06
N PRO A 171 27.58 40.39 5.99
CA PRO A 171 26.28 40.11 5.40
C PRO A 171 26.17 38.63 5.01
N GLY A 172 25.23 37.92 5.65
CA GLY A 172 25.01 36.50 5.39
C GLY A 172 25.96 35.54 6.13
N LYS A 173 26.86 36.01 7.00
CA LYS A 173 27.80 35.15 7.74
C LYS A 173 28.08 35.63 9.17
N VAL A 174 28.12 34.70 10.11
CA VAL A 174 28.51 34.94 11.50
C VAL A 174 29.56 33.93 11.93
N GLY A 175 30.63 34.39 12.57
CA GLY A 175 31.75 33.58 13.00
C GLY A 175 32.00 33.72 14.50
N TRP A 176 32.27 32.59 15.15
CA TRP A 176 32.69 32.50 16.55
C TRP A 176 34.07 31.84 16.63
N ARG A 177 34.84 32.25 17.63
CA ARG A 177 36.05 31.54 18.05
C ARG A 177 35.73 30.82 19.35
N VAL A 178 35.86 29.50 19.36
CA VAL A 178 35.51 28.63 20.50
C VAL A 178 36.77 27.90 20.94
N THR A 179 37.11 28.01 22.23
CA THR A 179 38.22 27.26 22.82
C THR A 179 37.64 26.11 23.63
N THR A 180 38.01 24.87 23.31
CA THR A 180 37.42 23.65 23.88
C THR A 180 38.14 23.19 25.16
N GLY A 181 39.34 23.72 25.43
CA GLY A 181 40.16 23.34 26.59
C GLY A 181 39.74 23.93 27.95
N THR A 182 38.80 24.89 27.99
CA THR A 182 38.36 25.54 29.23
C THR A 182 36.88 25.25 29.50
N LYS A 183 36.57 24.65 30.66
CA LYS A 183 35.18 24.35 31.09
C LYS A 183 34.28 25.61 31.12
N ASP A 184 34.85 26.79 31.32
CA ASP A 184 34.13 28.08 31.30
C ASP A 184 33.58 28.45 29.90
N GLY A 185 34.04 27.79 28.83
CA GLY A 185 33.58 27.99 27.46
C GLY A 185 32.21 27.38 27.14
N ALA A 186 31.73 26.48 28.01
CA ALA A 186 30.45 25.78 27.92
C ALA A 186 29.25 26.66 28.34
N ASP A 187 29.47 27.75 29.07
CA ASP A 187 28.40 28.59 29.63
C ASP A 187 27.76 29.57 28.61
N PHE A 188 28.36 29.72 27.42
CA PHE A 188 27.82 30.61 26.40
C PHE A 188 27.10 29.83 25.31
N VAL A 189 25.76 29.81 25.38
CA VAL A 189 24.91 29.35 24.27
C VAL A 189 25.15 30.26 23.07
N ARG A 190 25.88 29.75 22.08
CA ARG A 190 26.13 30.42 20.79
C ARG A 190 25.05 29.95 19.83
N SER A 191 24.21 30.87 19.36
CA SER A 191 23.16 30.53 18.42
C SER A 191 22.84 31.68 17.47
N VAL A 192 22.30 31.35 16.31
CA VAL A 192 21.79 32.32 15.34
C VAL A 192 20.44 31.90 14.83
N ASP A 193 19.47 32.82 14.91
CA ASP A 193 18.17 32.65 14.28
C ASP A 193 18.26 33.09 12.82
N LEU A 194 17.75 32.28 11.90
CA LEU A 194 17.70 32.50 10.47
C LEU A 194 16.24 32.43 10.04
N SER A 195 15.80 33.32 9.17
CA SER A 195 14.44 33.26 8.64
C SER A 195 14.38 33.41 7.13
N ARG A 196 13.43 32.73 6.49
CA ARG A 196 13.21 32.81 5.04
C ARG A 196 11.82 32.35 4.65
N ALA A 197 11.14 33.13 3.82
CA ALA A 197 9.94 32.67 3.14
C ALA A 197 10.33 31.78 1.95
N VAL A 198 9.86 30.52 1.95
CA VAL A 198 10.08 29.58 0.85
C VAL A 198 8.76 29.02 0.37
N LYS A 199 8.67 28.74 -0.94
CA LYS A 199 7.52 28.07 -1.53
C LYS A 199 7.98 26.71 -2.06
N ALA A 200 7.70 25.67 -1.29
CA ALA A 200 7.88 24.30 -1.76
C ALA A 200 6.68 23.93 -2.65
N THR A 201 6.97 23.34 -3.81
CA THR A 201 5.96 22.89 -4.79
C THR A 201 5.96 21.38 -4.99
N LYS A 202 6.99 20.70 -4.49
CA LYS A 202 7.07 19.24 -4.42
C LYS A 202 6.39 18.74 -3.12
N PRO A 203 5.73 17.59 -3.15
CA PRO A 203 5.14 17.00 -1.94
C PRO A 203 6.22 16.72 -0.88
N PRO A 204 5.89 16.74 0.43
CA PRO A 204 6.81 16.26 1.45
C PRO A 204 7.21 14.81 1.15
N THR A 205 8.44 14.47 1.46
CA THR A 205 9.04 13.14 1.22
C THR A 205 8.67 12.11 2.28
N GLU A 206 8.32 12.52 3.50
CA GLU A 206 7.79 11.64 4.53
C GLU A 206 6.51 12.22 5.16
N ARG A 207 5.51 11.35 5.37
CA ARG A 207 4.26 11.71 6.04
C ARG A 207 4.36 11.51 7.54
N GLN A 208 4.10 12.56 8.32
CA GLN A 208 3.59 12.39 9.67
C GLN A 208 2.13 11.89 9.62
N GLN A 209 1.93 10.61 9.93
CA GLN A 209 0.61 9.97 9.99
C GLN A 209 -0.04 10.19 11.35
N THR A 210 -1.28 10.67 11.37
CA THR A 210 -1.98 10.79 12.65
C THR A 210 -2.45 9.42 13.11
N ARG A 211 -2.32 9.16 14.42
CA ARG A 211 -2.75 7.91 15.07
C ARG A 211 -4.22 7.54 14.74
N ALA A 212 -5.10 8.53 14.65
CA ALA A 212 -6.52 8.33 14.39
C ALA A 212 -6.79 7.76 12.99
N GLU A 213 -6.06 8.21 11.97
CA GLU A 213 -6.21 7.74 10.58
C GLU A 213 -5.83 6.26 10.46
N MET A 214 -4.70 5.86 11.06
CA MET A 214 -4.22 4.47 11.05
C MET A 214 -5.16 3.50 11.80
N VAL A 215 -5.63 3.88 13.00
CA VAL A 215 -6.57 3.05 13.78
C VAL A 215 -7.90 2.87 13.04
N THR A 216 -8.38 3.92 12.38
CA THR A 216 -9.60 3.86 11.57
C THR A 216 -9.43 2.91 10.39
N ALA A 217 -8.31 3.00 9.67
CA ALA A 217 -7.97 2.10 8.57
C ALA A 217 -7.95 0.62 9.01
N PHE A 218 -7.29 0.34 10.13
CA PHE A 218 -7.18 -1.00 10.68
C PHE A 218 -8.53 -1.54 11.15
N ALA A 219 -9.32 -0.72 11.85
CA ALA A 219 -10.66 -1.10 12.27
C ALA A 219 -11.53 -1.48 11.07
N LEU A 220 -11.47 -0.71 9.98
CA LEU A 220 -12.19 -1.00 8.74
C LEU A 220 -11.70 -2.31 8.08
N ALA A 221 -10.38 -2.54 8.01
CA ALA A 221 -9.81 -3.77 7.46
C ALA A 221 -10.22 -5.00 8.28
N ALA A 222 -10.07 -4.94 9.60
CA ALA A 222 -10.45 -6.00 10.52
C ALA A 222 -11.96 -6.28 10.47
N CYS A 223 -12.79 -5.23 10.41
CA CYS A 223 -14.24 -5.35 10.20
C CYS A 223 -14.55 -6.05 8.89
N GLY A 224 -13.89 -5.67 7.79
CA GLY A 224 -14.10 -6.30 6.48
C GLY A 224 -13.72 -7.78 6.46
N ILE A 225 -12.55 -8.12 6.98
CA ILE A 225 -12.11 -9.53 7.11
C ILE A 225 -13.08 -10.31 7.99
N ALA A 226 -13.52 -9.74 9.12
CA ALA A 226 -14.45 -10.37 10.03
C ALA A 226 -15.83 -10.58 9.38
N VAL A 227 -16.36 -9.60 8.64
CA VAL A 227 -17.63 -9.72 7.90
C VAL A 227 -17.54 -10.82 6.84
N VAL A 228 -16.46 -10.87 6.07
CA VAL A 228 -16.23 -11.93 5.06
C VAL A 228 -16.17 -13.30 5.73
N ALA A 229 -15.37 -13.43 6.78
CA ALA A 229 -15.23 -14.67 7.52
C ALA A 229 -16.56 -15.12 8.13
N ALA A 230 -17.31 -14.21 8.76
CA ALA A 230 -18.63 -14.49 9.34
C ALA A 230 -19.62 -14.97 8.28
N LEU A 231 -19.62 -14.38 7.10
CA LEU A 231 -20.56 -14.72 6.03
C LEU A 231 -20.20 -16.02 5.32
N LEU A 232 -18.90 -16.32 5.17
CA LEU A 232 -18.43 -17.63 4.71
C LEU A 232 -18.79 -18.74 5.72
N VAL A 233 -18.70 -18.44 7.02
CA VAL A 233 -19.10 -19.34 8.11
C VAL A 233 -20.62 -19.51 8.18
N ALA A 234 -21.39 -18.43 8.05
CA ALA A 234 -22.84 -18.40 8.12
C ALA A 234 -23.50 -19.37 7.13
N ARG A 235 -22.96 -19.46 5.92
CA ARG A 235 -23.51 -20.34 4.88
C ARG A 235 -23.21 -21.83 5.12
N LEU A 236 -22.21 -22.16 5.93
CA LEU A 236 -21.85 -23.53 6.26
C LEU A 236 -22.66 -24.10 7.44
N VAL A 237 -23.34 -23.25 8.23
CA VAL A 237 -24.04 -23.67 9.45
C VAL A 237 -25.56 -23.38 9.42
N GLY A 238 -26.06 -22.81 8.31
CA GLY A 238 -27.48 -22.53 8.11
C GLY A 238 -27.93 -21.15 8.60
N PRO A 239 -29.11 -20.67 8.16
CA PRO A 239 -29.54 -19.26 8.31
C PRO A 239 -29.72 -18.80 9.76
N ALA A 240 -30.05 -19.69 10.69
CA ALA A 240 -30.19 -19.36 12.11
C ALA A 240 -28.86 -19.07 12.82
N VAL A 241 -27.75 -19.63 12.30
CA VAL A 241 -26.41 -19.44 12.88
C VAL A 241 -25.73 -18.17 12.34
N ALA A 242 -26.16 -17.70 11.17
CA ALA A 242 -25.71 -16.46 10.56
C ALA A 242 -25.90 -15.22 11.48
N ARG A 243 -27.09 -15.10 12.12
CA ARG A 243 -27.38 -13.97 13.02
C ARG A 243 -26.50 -13.95 14.27
N ARG A 244 -26.18 -15.13 14.82
CA ARG A 244 -25.36 -15.29 16.04
C ARG A 244 -23.87 -15.11 15.79
N TRP A 245 -23.40 -15.48 14.61
CA TRP A 245 -22.02 -15.22 14.20
C TRP A 245 -21.80 -13.78 13.80
N ALA A 246 -22.76 -13.14 13.12
CA ALA A 246 -22.72 -11.70 12.85
C ALA A 246 -22.58 -10.89 14.14
N THR A 247 -23.28 -11.26 15.22
CA THR A 247 -23.14 -10.66 16.55
C THR A 247 -21.77 -10.92 17.15
N ALA A 248 -21.23 -12.15 17.06
CA ALA A 248 -19.89 -12.46 17.56
C ALA A 248 -18.78 -11.72 16.82
N THR A 249 -18.90 -11.51 15.50
CA THR A 249 -17.95 -10.71 14.72
C THR A 249 -18.12 -9.21 14.92
N MET A 250 -19.34 -8.73 15.13
CA MET A 250 -19.57 -7.36 15.61
C MET A 250 -18.90 -7.17 16.98
N LEU A 251 -19.03 -8.13 17.89
CA LEU A 251 -18.37 -8.09 19.19
C LEU A 251 -16.84 -8.12 19.06
N LEU A 252 -16.29 -8.94 18.16
CA LEU A 252 -14.86 -9.02 17.90
C LEU A 252 -14.33 -7.72 17.26
N ALA A 253 -15.10 -7.08 16.38
CA ALA A 253 -14.80 -5.76 15.83
C ALA A 253 -14.87 -4.67 16.92
N VAL A 254 -15.90 -4.70 17.76
CA VAL A 254 -16.09 -3.79 18.91
C VAL A 254 -15.04 -4.00 20.00
N ILE A 255 -14.42 -5.18 20.11
CA ILE A 255 -13.28 -5.45 21.01
C ILE A 255 -11.95 -5.09 20.35
N ALA A 256 -11.78 -5.37 19.06
CA ALA A 256 -10.57 -5.02 18.31
C ALA A 256 -10.40 -3.50 18.17
N TYR A 257 -11.50 -2.75 18.09
CA TYR A 257 -11.50 -1.29 18.02
C TYR A 257 -10.83 -0.59 19.22
N PRO A 258 -11.25 -0.83 20.49
CA PRO A 258 -10.58 -0.27 21.65
C PRO A 258 -9.18 -0.86 21.85
N LEU A 259 -8.92 -2.13 21.56
CA LEU A 259 -7.56 -2.69 21.64
C LEU A 259 -6.60 -2.00 20.66
N ALA A 260 -7.05 -1.71 19.43
CA ALA A 260 -6.28 -0.91 18.48
C ALA A 260 -6.15 0.56 18.90
N PHE A 261 -7.20 1.12 19.53
CA PHE A 261 -7.19 2.50 20.02
C PHE A 261 -6.25 2.68 21.23
N PHE A 262 -6.18 1.73 22.16
CA PHE A 262 -5.34 1.78 23.36
C PHE A 262 -3.93 1.20 23.15
N GLY A 263 -3.65 0.57 22.01
CA GLY A 263 -2.34 0.01 21.65
C GLY A 263 -1.31 1.04 21.18
N THR A 264 -0.90 1.95 22.06
CA THR A 264 0.41 2.64 21.96
C THR A 264 1.09 2.63 23.34
N PRO A 265 2.42 2.52 23.36
CA PRO A 265 3.21 2.11 24.52
C PRO A 265 3.18 3.13 25.66
N ARG A 266 3.11 2.65 26.89
CA ARG A 266 3.99 3.20 27.92
C ARG A 266 5.27 2.36 27.80
N PRO A 267 6.44 2.95 27.52
CA PRO A 267 7.67 2.19 27.66
C PRO A 267 7.78 1.77 29.13
N LEU A 268 7.69 0.46 29.38
CA LEU A 268 8.09 -0.13 30.65
C LEU A 268 9.61 -0.34 30.57
N LEU A 269 10.36 0.77 30.58
CA LEU A 269 11.81 0.71 30.71
C LEU A 269 12.20 0.41 32.16
N PRO A 270 13.39 -0.16 32.41
CA PRO A 270 13.94 -0.35 33.75
C PRO A 270 13.98 0.98 34.52
N PRO A 271 13.80 0.98 35.86
CA PRO A 271 13.79 2.20 36.67
C PRO A 271 15.07 3.05 36.64
N ASN A 272 16.13 2.62 35.94
CA ASN A 272 17.43 3.27 35.90
C ASN A 272 17.80 3.92 34.55
N THR A 273 16.97 3.82 33.50
CA THR A 273 17.16 4.67 32.32
C THR A 273 16.68 6.08 32.64
N THR A 274 17.61 7.04 32.67
CA THR A 274 17.32 8.47 32.83
C THR A 274 16.38 8.93 31.72
N MET A 275 15.15 9.25 32.09
CA MET A 275 14.17 9.87 31.20
C MET A 275 14.69 11.23 30.74
N VAL A 276 14.65 11.51 29.44
CA VAL A 276 14.20 12.83 29.00
C VAL A 276 12.70 12.86 29.30
N PRO A 277 12.22 13.71 30.23
CA PRO A 277 10.86 13.64 30.73
C PRO A 277 9.89 14.07 29.63
N ILE A 278 9.24 13.10 28.97
CA ILE A 278 8.01 13.35 28.23
C ILE A 278 6.90 13.44 29.28
N SER A 279 6.64 14.65 29.77
CA SER A 279 5.54 14.92 30.70
C SER A 279 4.20 14.73 29.98
N ILE A 280 3.56 13.57 30.19
CA ILE A 280 2.17 13.33 29.76
C ILE A 280 1.24 14.00 30.78
N GLY A 281 1.13 15.32 30.69
CA GLY A 281 -0.05 16.02 31.15
C GLY A 281 -1.21 15.72 30.21
N PHE A 282 -2.45 15.71 30.70
CA PHE A 282 -3.67 15.54 29.89
C PHE A 282 -3.93 16.70 28.89
N GLY A 283 -2.91 17.46 28.50
CA GLY A 283 -2.93 18.46 27.45
C GLY A 283 -1.61 18.40 26.66
N GLY A 284 -1.73 18.18 25.35
CA GLY A 284 -0.60 18.02 24.43
C GLY A 284 -0.40 16.56 24.03
N GLY A 285 -0.68 16.22 22.77
CA GLY A 285 -0.26 14.93 22.19
C GLY A 285 1.27 14.80 22.15
N PRO A 286 1.80 13.64 21.71
CA PRO A 286 3.23 13.53 21.40
C PRO A 286 3.65 14.66 20.45
N PRO A 287 4.91 15.13 20.52
CA PRO A 287 5.38 16.23 19.68
C PRO A 287 5.09 15.95 18.20
N PRO A 288 4.76 16.98 17.40
CA PRO A 288 4.50 16.86 15.97
C PRO A 288 5.80 16.47 15.23
N GLY A 289 6.16 15.19 15.30
CA GLY A 289 7.46 14.64 14.87
C GLY A 289 7.50 13.12 14.89
N ASP A 290 6.78 12.48 15.82
CA ASP A 290 6.72 11.03 15.90
C ASP A 290 5.86 10.45 14.77
N VAL A 291 6.50 10.16 13.63
CA VAL A 291 5.94 9.31 12.58
C VAL A 291 5.58 7.97 13.22
N TRP A 292 4.28 7.75 13.46
CA TRP A 292 3.80 6.47 14.00
C TRP A 292 4.19 5.37 13.01
N LYS A 293 5.27 4.65 13.31
CA LYS A 293 5.61 3.39 12.64
C LYS A 293 4.50 2.41 12.99
N PRO A 294 3.93 1.66 12.03
CA PRO A 294 3.00 0.59 12.35
C PRO A 294 3.65 -0.34 13.37
N GLY A 295 3.23 -0.20 14.62
CA GLY A 295 3.93 -0.83 15.73
C GLY A 295 3.97 -2.35 15.57
N PRO A 296 4.89 -3.03 16.24
CA PRO A 296 5.09 -4.47 16.09
C PRO A 296 3.83 -5.30 16.38
N VAL A 297 2.87 -4.74 17.15
CA VAL A 297 1.51 -5.26 17.31
C VAL A 297 0.84 -5.54 15.96
N LEU A 298 0.82 -4.56 15.05
CA LEU A 298 0.16 -4.70 13.76
C LEU A 298 0.86 -5.75 12.90
N GLY A 299 2.19 -5.71 12.85
CA GLY A 299 2.98 -6.73 12.17
C GLY A 299 2.67 -8.13 12.69
N LEU A 300 2.70 -8.34 14.01
CA LEU A 300 2.39 -9.65 14.61
C LEU A 300 0.96 -10.10 14.32
N TRP A 301 -0.01 -9.20 14.25
CA TRP A 301 -1.38 -9.56 13.88
C TRP A 301 -1.47 -10.03 12.43
N LEU A 302 -0.78 -9.37 11.51
CA LEU A 302 -0.76 -9.73 10.09
C LEU A 302 0.05 -11.00 9.81
N TRP A 303 1.13 -11.22 10.56
CA TRP A 303 2.04 -12.35 10.38
C TRP A 303 1.64 -13.60 11.14
N TYR A 304 0.97 -13.43 12.28
CA TYR A 304 0.63 -14.53 13.16
C TYR A 304 -0.88 -14.74 13.27
N VAL A 305 -1.62 -13.73 13.76
CA VAL A 305 -3.04 -13.89 14.09
C VAL A 305 -3.87 -14.21 12.85
N LEU A 306 -3.74 -13.42 11.78
CA LEU A 306 -4.50 -13.60 10.55
C LEU A 306 -4.15 -14.93 9.85
N PRO A 307 -2.87 -15.32 9.69
CA PRO A 307 -2.58 -16.60 9.07
C PRO A 307 -2.96 -17.81 9.93
N VAL A 308 -2.88 -17.74 11.25
CA VAL A 308 -3.44 -18.79 12.14
C VAL A 308 -4.96 -18.91 11.91
N ALA A 309 -5.68 -17.78 11.90
CA ALA A 309 -7.12 -17.77 11.61
C ALA A 309 -7.42 -18.35 10.23
N GLY A 310 -6.69 -17.92 9.20
CA GLY A 310 -6.79 -18.39 7.82
C GLY A 310 -6.46 -19.88 7.70
N TRP A 311 -5.47 -20.37 8.44
CA TRP A 311 -5.11 -21.78 8.48
C TRP A 311 -6.20 -22.65 9.11
N TRP A 312 -6.75 -22.23 10.25
CA TRP A 312 -7.84 -22.93 10.90
C TRP A 312 -9.11 -22.91 10.05
N PHE A 313 -9.40 -21.78 9.42
CA PHE A 313 -10.55 -21.60 8.55
C PHE A 313 -10.42 -22.43 7.25
N SER A 314 -9.28 -22.42 6.59
CA SER A 314 -9.02 -23.27 5.42
C SER A 314 -9.15 -24.75 5.79
N ARG A 315 -8.58 -25.19 6.92
CA ARG A 315 -8.76 -26.57 7.40
C ARG A 315 -10.22 -26.92 7.62
N ARG A 316 -11.03 -25.98 8.11
CA ARG A 316 -12.49 -26.15 8.24
C ARG A 316 -13.17 -26.34 6.90
N LEU A 317 -12.88 -25.49 5.92
CA LEU A 317 -13.49 -25.59 4.58
C LEU A 317 -13.26 -26.96 3.95
N VAL A 318 -12.10 -27.56 4.24
CA VAL A 318 -11.64 -28.81 3.65
C VAL A 318 -12.14 -30.03 4.41
N THR A 319 -12.02 -30.01 5.74
CA THR A 319 -12.29 -31.19 6.58
C THR A 319 -13.66 -31.17 7.25
N ARG A 320 -14.34 -30.01 7.26
CA ARG A 320 -15.56 -29.71 8.03
C ARG A 320 -15.43 -29.92 9.55
N LYS A 321 -14.24 -30.25 10.03
CA LYS A 321 -13.94 -30.48 11.45
C LYS A 321 -13.21 -29.25 12.00
N PRO A 322 -13.33 -28.97 13.31
CA PRO A 322 -12.45 -28.01 13.97
C PRO A 322 -10.98 -28.44 13.86
N PRO A 323 -10.04 -27.50 13.97
CA PRO A 323 -8.62 -27.84 14.08
C PRO A 323 -8.41 -28.86 15.21
N SER A 324 -7.52 -29.83 14.95
CA SER A 324 -7.17 -30.85 15.94
C SER A 324 -6.56 -30.19 17.18
N ARG A 325 -6.80 -30.77 18.37
CA ARG A 325 -6.19 -30.32 19.64
C ARG A 325 -4.69 -29.99 19.54
N PRO A 326 -3.82 -30.84 18.94
CA PRO A 326 -2.41 -30.50 18.80
C PRO A 326 -2.16 -29.23 17.96
N VAL A 327 -2.98 -28.95 16.95
CA VAL A 327 -2.83 -27.73 16.14
C VAL A 327 -3.25 -26.49 16.92
N LEU A 328 -4.32 -26.59 17.72
CA LEU A 328 -4.70 -25.50 18.63
C LEU A 328 -3.58 -25.23 19.64
N VAL A 329 -3.06 -26.26 20.30
CA VAL A 329 -1.99 -26.15 21.28
C VAL A 329 -0.73 -25.55 20.67
N VAL A 330 -0.23 -26.08 19.55
CA VAL A 330 0.98 -25.58 18.89
C VAL A 330 0.82 -24.12 18.47
N SER A 331 -0.30 -23.76 17.86
CA SER A 331 -0.52 -22.36 17.40
C SER A 331 -0.70 -21.39 18.58
N SER A 332 -1.26 -21.85 19.70
CA SER A 332 -1.45 -21.03 20.91
C SER A 332 -0.20 -20.93 21.79
N ALA A 333 0.68 -21.92 21.73
CA ALA A 333 1.93 -21.96 22.49
C ALA A 333 3.10 -21.29 21.77
N ALA A 334 3.11 -21.29 20.43
CA ALA A 334 4.23 -20.73 19.66
C ALA A 334 4.58 -19.26 20.00
N PRO A 335 3.64 -18.32 20.24
CA PRO A 335 4.01 -16.96 20.65
C PRO A 335 4.69 -16.94 22.03
N LEU A 336 4.39 -17.90 22.92
CA LEU A 336 5.06 -18.01 24.21
C LEU A 336 6.50 -18.51 24.09
N LEU A 337 6.84 -19.22 23.01
CA LEU A 337 8.22 -19.63 22.73
C LEU A 337 9.13 -18.43 22.43
N VAL A 338 8.58 -17.24 22.20
CA VAL A 338 9.36 -16.00 22.12
C VAL A 338 9.97 -15.64 23.47
N LEU A 339 9.27 -15.88 24.58
CA LEU A 339 9.73 -15.55 25.93
C LEU A 339 11.10 -16.16 26.30
N PRO A 340 11.38 -17.46 26.09
CA PRO A 340 12.70 -18.02 26.39
C PRO A 340 13.82 -17.42 25.54
N PHE A 341 13.55 -17.04 24.28
CA PHE A 341 14.54 -16.37 23.44
C PHE A 341 14.83 -14.96 23.94
N LEU A 342 13.79 -14.21 24.34
CA LEU A 342 13.96 -12.90 24.95
C LEU A 342 14.74 -12.99 26.28
N THR A 343 14.45 -13.99 27.12
CA THR A 343 15.20 -14.18 28.37
C THR A 343 16.65 -14.56 28.13
N ALA A 344 16.93 -15.36 27.08
CA ALA A 344 18.29 -15.74 26.72
C ALA A 344 19.12 -14.52 26.28
N ASP A 345 18.45 -13.50 25.77
CA ASP A 345 19.03 -12.22 25.38
C ASP A 345 19.15 -11.22 26.54
N GLY A 346 18.89 -11.64 27.78
CA GLY A 346 18.94 -10.78 28.95
C GLY A 346 17.68 -9.94 29.18
N VAL A 347 16.68 -10.02 28.29
CA VAL A 347 15.38 -9.36 28.46
C VAL A 347 14.51 -10.21 29.39
N VAL A 348 14.66 -10.00 30.71
CA VAL A 348 13.88 -10.71 31.72
C VAL A 348 12.46 -10.10 31.82
N PRO A 349 11.38 -10.85 31.55
CA PRO A 349 10.03 -10.35 31.71
C PRO A 349 9.77 -10.00 33.19
N HIS A 350 9.34 -8.77 33.45
CA HIS A 350 8.94 -8.35 34.79
C HIS A 350 7.87 -9.32 35.36
N PRO A 351 7.90 -9.68 36.65
CA PRO A 351 6.87 -10.53 37.28
C PRO A 351 5.40 -10.19 36.94
N ALA A 352 5.10 -8.90 36.73
CA ALA A 352 3.77 -8.43 36.31
C ALA A 352 3.31 -9.02 34.97
N VAL A 353 4.24 -9.34 34.05
CA VAL A 353 3.98 -9.96 32.75
C VAL A 353 3.28 -11.31 32.92
N TRP A 354 3.73 -12.13 33.85
CA TRP A 354 3.12 -13.44 34.12
C TRP A 354 1.69 -13.29 34.64
N GLY A 355 1.42 -12.27 35.44
CA GLY A 355 0.07 -11.92 35.89
C GLY A 355 -0.84 -11.49 34.72
N VAL A 356 -0.33 -10.68 33.80
CA VAL A 356 -1.07 -10.26 32.59
C VAL A 356 -1.37 -11.45 31.68
N LEU A 357 -0.38 -12.33 31.42
CA LEU A 357 -0.57 -13.54 30.62
C LEU A 357 -1.59 -14.49 31.27
N ALA A 358 -1.55 -14.65 32.59
CA ALA A 358 -2.55 -15.44 33.33
C ALA A 358 -3.96 -14.84 33.17
N ALA A 359 -4.12 -13.52 33.30
CA ALA A 359 -5.40 -12.83 33.10
C ALA A 359 -5.94 -12.94 31.67
N MET A 360 -5.07 -12.86 30.66
CA MET A 360 -5.45 -13.09 29.25
C MET A 360 -5.92 -14.55 29.04
N GLY A 361 -5.28 -15.50 29.72
CA GLY A 361 -5.61 -16.92 29.64
C GLY A 361 -6.97 -17.22 30.26
N THR A 362 -7.24 -16.67 31.45
CA THR A 362 -8.54 -16.79 32.10
C THR A 362 -9.64 -16.13 31.30
N TYR A 363 -9.40 -14.98 30.66
CA TYR A 363 -10.35 -14.33 29.75
C TYR A 363 -10.69 -15.21 28.54
N ALA A 364 -9.68 -15.75 27.85
CA ALA A 364 -9.88 -16.65 26.70
C ALA A 364 -10.64 -17.94 27.07
N LEU A 365 -10.35 -18.51 28.24
CA LEU A 365 -11.09 -19.65 28.80
C LEU A 365 -12.54 -19.29 29.14
N SER A 366 -12.77 -18.10 29.70
CA SER A 366 -14.11 -17.60 30.03
C SER A 366 -14.97 -17.44 28.77
N VAL A 367 -14.42 -16.86 27.69
CA VAL A 367 -15.12 -16.74 26.40
C VAL A 367 -15.40 -18.12 25.80
N THR A 368 -14.46 -19.06 25.90
CA THR A 368 -14.67 -20.45 25.48
C THR A 368 -15.84 -21.09 26.22
N PHE A 369 -15.87 -20.96 27.55
CA PHE A 369 -16.93 -21.54 28.37
C PHE A 369 -18.29 -20.89 28.08
N PHE A 370 -18.31 -19.56 27.96
CA PHE A 370 -19.50 -18.79 27.61
C PHE A 370 -20.07 -19.20 26.24
N LEU A 371 -19.24 -19.28 25.19
CA LEU A 371 -19.67 -19.72 23.86
C LEU A 371 -20.16 -21.17 23.87
N ARG A 372 -19.51 -22.04 24.64
CA ARG A 372 -19.93 -23.45 24.79
C ARG A 372 -21.28 -23.58 25.50
N ARG A 373 -21.57 -22.70 26.46
CA ARG A 373 -22.83 -22.71 27.22
C ARG A 373 -23.98 -22.03 26.47
N SER A 374 -23.73 -20.87 25.83
CA SER A 374 -24.75 -20.05 25.15
C SER A 374 -25.18 -20.60 23.79
N THR A 375 -24.32 -21.35 23.11
CA THR A 375 -24.67 -21.92 21.81
C THR A 375 -25.43 -23.25 21.98
N GLY A 376 -26.76 -23.19 21.87
CA GLY A 376 -27.64 -24.38 21.91
C GLY A 376 -27.45 -25.38 20.76
N SER A 377 -26.55 -25.12 19.80
CA SER A 377 -26.25 -26.04 18.70
C SER A 377 -24.96 -26.83 18.96
N GLY A 378 -24.96 -28.13 18.63
CA GLY A 378 -23.76 -28.97 18.70
C GLY A 378 -22.60 -28.46 17.84
N ALA A 379 -22.88 -27.63 16.83
CA ALA A 379 -21.85 -26.94 16.06
C ALA A 379 -21.15 -25.86 16.92
N GLY A 380 -21.89 -24.94 17.54
CA GLY A 380 -21.30 -23.86 18.34
C GLY A 380 -20.40 -24.37 19.47
N ARG A 381 -20.83 -25.42 20.18
CA ARG A 381 -20.03 -26.10 21.22
C ARG A 381 -18.69 -26.63 20.74
N ARG A 382 -18.62 -27.15 19.51
CA ARG A 382 -17.39 -27.69 18.91
C ARG A 382 -16.38 -26.60 18.51
N TRP A 383 -16.85 -25.35 18.35
CA TRP A 383 -16.03 -24.22 17.88
C TRP A 383 -15.62 -23.26 18.99
N ALA A 384 -16.21 -23.35 20.17
CA ALA A 384 -15.88 -22.52 21.31
C ALA A 384 -14.38 -22.53 21.63
N ALA A 385 -13.74 -23.71 21.60
CA ALA A 385 -12.31 -23.85 21.86
C ALA A 385 -11.43 -23.17 20.79
N THR A 386 -11.87 -23.16 19.53
CA THR A 386 -11.16 -22.48 18.44
C THR A 386 -11.27 -20.96 18.59
N ALA A 387 -12.44 -20.45 18.99
CA ALA A 387 -12.65 -19.03 19.23
C ALA A 387 -11.81 -18.54 20.43
N GLY A 388 -11.81 -19.26 21.54
CA GLY A 388 -10.96 -18.93 22.69
C GLY A 388 -9.48 -18.98 22.39
N ALA A 389 -9.02 -20.00 21.64
CA ALA A 389 -7.63 -20.09 21.21
C ALA A 389 -7.22 -18.91 20.30
N LEU A 390 -8.14 -18.40 19.47
CA LEU A 390 -7.88 -17.22 18.63
C LEU A 390 -7.74 -15.96 19.49
N ILE A 391 -8.63 -15.78 20.47
CA ILE A 391 -8.59 -14.65 21.41
C ILE A 391 -7.29 -14.68 22.21
N TRP A 392 -6.91 -15.85 22.71
CA TRP A 392 -5.62 -16.06 23.37
C TRP A 392 -4.45 -15.64 22.49
N VAL A 393 -4.39 -16.15 21.25
CA VAL A 393 -3.33 -15.79 20.29
C VAL A 393 -3.29 -14.29 20.04
N ALA A 394 -4.44 -13.65 19.80
CA ALA A 394 -4.54 -12.21 19.55
C ALA A 394 -4.04 -11.37 20.75
N LEU A 395 -4.42 -11.75 21.96
CA LEU A 395 -4.01 -11.06 23.19
C LEU A 395 -2.50 -11.23 23.47
N VAL A 396 -1.96 -12.44 23.29
CA VAL A 396 -0.53 -12.69 23.49
C VAL A 396 0.31 -11.97 22.43
N THR A 397 -0.10 -11.98 21.16
CA THR A 397 0.60 -11.24 20.10
C THR A 397 0.48 -9.73 20.27
N PHE A 398 -0.64 -9.25 20.82
CA PHE A 398 -0.80 -7.84 21.20
C PHE A 398 0.21 -7.46 22.29
N TRP A 399 0.33 -8.28 23.34
CA TRP A 399 1.32 -8.06 24.39
C TRP A 399 2.77 -8.13 23.86
N LEU A 400 3.10 -9.13 23.03
CA LEU A 400 4.42 -9.26 22.41
C LEU A 400 4.78 -8.05 21.53
N GLY A 401 3.80 -7.43 20.89
CA GLY A 401 4.00 -6.20 20.12
C GLY A 401 4.28 -4.97 20.98
N HIS A 402 4.34 -5.09 22.31
CA HIS A 402 4.80 -4.04 23.22
C HIS A 402 6.19 -4.34 23.81
N VAL A 403 6.85 -5.43 23.42
CA VAL A 403 8.20 -5.78 23.89
C VAL A 403 9.26 -5.03 23.06
N PRO A 404 10.29 -4.41 23.68
CA PRO A 404 11.31 -3.59 23.00
C PRO A 404 12.02 -4.27 21.82
N VAL A 405 12.30 -5.57 21.95
CA VAL A 405 12.92 -6.41 20.90
C VAL A 405 12.13 -6.43 19.58
N MET A 406 10.82 -6.17 19.65
CA MET A 406 9.98 -6.07 18.47
C MET A 406 9.86 -4.62 17.96
N SER A 407 10.22 -3.61 18.76
CA SER A 407 10.02 -2.17 18.51
C SER A 407 11.34 -1.42 18.26
N ASP A 408 11.76 -1.42 16.99
CA ASP A 408 12.42 -0.32 16.26
C ASP A 408 13.70 0.37 16.77
N GLU A 409 14.26 0.07 17.94
CA GLU A 409 15.28 0.98 18.52
C GLU A 409 16.73 0.50 18.49
N ASP A 410 17.06 -0.76 18.20
CA ASP A 410 18.46 -1.20 18.20
C ASP A 410 18.89 -1.91 16.90
N PRO A 411 19.84 -1.37 16.11
CA PRO A 411 20.41 -2.06 14.95
C PRO A 411 21.28 -3.27 15.35
N SER A 412 21.64 -3.43 16.63
CA SER A 412 22.48 -4.53 17.14
C SER A 412 21.71 -5.82 17.48
N VAL A 413 20.66 -6.12 16.71
CA VAL A 413 19.78 -7.26 16.99
C VAL A 413 20.53 -8.60 17.04
N THR A 414 20.43 -9.32 18.15
CA THR A 414 21.19 -10.55 18.40
C THR A 414 20.62 -11.76 17.64
N GLY A 415 21.36 -12.87 17.66
CA GLY A 415 20.88 -14.14 17.09
C GLY A 415 19.60 -14.67 17.77
N PHE A 416 19.39 -14.37 19.05
CA PHE A 416 18.22 -14.83 19.81
C PHE A 416 16.97 -14.02 19.46
N GLU A 417 17.09 -12.72 19.25
CA GLU A 417 16.00 -11.88 18.76
C GLU A 417 15.57 -12.27 17.34
N THR A 418 16.55 -12.61 16.49
CA THR A 418 16.28 -13.19 15.17
C THR A 418 15.47 -14.49 15.28
N ALA A 419 15.82 -15.37 16.23
CA ALA A 419 15.06 -16.61 16.48
C ALA A 419 13.64 -16.33 16.98
N ALA A 420 13.44 -15.34 17.85
CA ALA A 420 12.12 -14.89 18.30
C ALA A 420 11.23 -14.43 17.13
N VAL A 421 11.79 -13.64 16.21
CA VAL A 421 11.11 -13.20 14.99
C VAL A 421 10.71 -14.40 14.11
N LEU A 422 11.62 -15.36 13.92
CA LEU A 422 11.37 -16.58 13.12
C LEU A 422 10.18 -17.40 13.66
N VAL A 423 10.04 -17.51 14.99
CA VAL A 423 8.91 -18.19 15.64
C VAL A 423 7.56 -17.54 15.33
N CYS A 424 7.54 -16.25 15.01
CA CYS A 424 6.30 -15.53 14.73
C CYS A 424 5.89 -15.51 13.24
N THR A 425 6.68 -16.07 12.33
CA THR A 425 6.43 -15.98 10.87
C THR A 425 5.91 -17.27 10.23
N TRP A 426 6.09 -18.42 10.88
CA TRP A 426 5.69 -19.72 10.33
C TRP A 426 4.19 -19.88 10.04
N PRO A 427 3.23 -19.23 10.73
CA PRO A 427 1.81 -19.44 10.45
C PRO A 427 1.39 -19.06 9.03
N ALA A 428 2.04 -18.08 8.40
CA ALA A 428 1.80 -17.72 7.01
C ALA A 428 2.15 -18.87 6.05
N ALA A 429 3.32 -19.49 6.23
CA ALA A 429 3.70 -20.67 5.48
C ALA A 429 2.78 -21.87 5.77
N ALA A 430 2.36 -22.06 7.03
CA ALA A 430 1.41 -23.12 7.40
C ALA A 430 0.03 -22.93 6.75
N TRP A 431 -0.42 -21.69 6.65
CA TRP A 431 -1.67 -21.35 5.96
C TRP A 431 -1.58 -21.64 4.46
N ILE A 432 -0.56 -21.13 3.77
CA ILE A 432 -0.39 -21.35 2.33
C ILE A 432 -0.25 -22.86 2.04
N THR A 433 0.52 -23.60 2.84
CA THR A 433 0.65 -25.04 2.65
C THR A 433 -0.62 -25.84 2.95
N SER A 434 -1.51 -25.34 3.81
CA SER A 434 -2.80 -25.98 4.06
C SER A 434 -3.68 -26.00 2.80
N LEU A 435 -3.52 -24.99 1.94
CA LEU A 435 -4.27 -24.85 0.69
C LEU A 435 -3.80 -25.85 -0.40
N LEU A 436 -2.60 -26.45 -0.26
CA LEU A 436 -2.09 -27.46 -1.21
C LEU A 436 -2.96 -28.73 -1.27
N GLY A 437 -3.51 -29.18 -0.15
CA GLY A 437 -4.38 -30.37 -0.12
C GLY A 437 -5.64 -30.21 -0.99
N PRO A 438 -6.42 -29.13 -0.78
CA PRO A 438 -7.56 -28.77 -1.63
C PRO A 438 -7.22 -28.68 -3.11
N VAL A 439 -6.12 -27.99 -3.42
CA VAL A 439 -5.61 -27.82 -4.78
C VAL A 439 -5.26 -29.18 -5.40
N ARG A 440 -4.58 -30.05 -4.65
CA ARG A 440 -4.18 -31.38 -5.12
C ARG A 440 -5.34 -32.37 -5.19
N GLY A 441 -6.48 -32.10 -4.56
CA GLY A 441 -7.61 -33.03 -4.44
C GLY A 441 -7.28 -34.30 -3.67
N ARG A 442 -6.07 -34.37 -3.10
CA ARG A 442 -5.52 -35.44 -2.25
C ARG A 442 -4.67 -34.77 -1.20
N THR A 443 -4.66 -35.31 0.01
CA THR A 443 -3.74 -34.86 1.05
C THR A 443 -2.31 -35.17 0.60
N PRO A 444 -1.44 -34.16 0.43
CA PRO A 444 -0.04 -34.41 0.07
C PRO A 444 0.59 -35.32 1.14
N ARG A 445 1.54 -36.17 0.72
CA ARG A 445 2.36 -36.94 1.65
C ARG A 445 2.99 -35.99 2.68
N PRO A 446 3.15 -36.41 3.96
CA PRO A 446 3.65 -35.55 5.02
C PRO A 446 5.00 -34.92 4.67
N VAL A 447 5.90 -35.68 4.03
CA VAL A 447 7.21 -35.20 3.53
C VAL A 447 7.04 -34.04 2.55
N VAL A 448 6.18 -34.20 1.53
CA VAL A 448 5.95 -33.14 0.54
C VAL A 448 5.35 -31.89 1.18
N ARG A 449 4.47 -32.07 2.17
CA ARG A 449 3.89 -30.95 2.92
C ARG A 449 4.95 -30.22 3.75
N ALA A 450 5.83 -30.95 4.41
CA ALA A 450 6.94 -30.38 5.18
C ALA A 450 7.91 -29.63 4.26
N VAL A 451 8.31 -30.21 3.13
CA VAL A 451 9.18 -29.55 2.14
C VAL A 451 8.54 -28.26 1.62
N CYS A 452 7.27 -28.30 1.20
CA CYS A 452 6.58 -27.08 0.74
C CYS A 452 6.49 -26.02 1.85
N PHE A 453 6.32 -26.43 3.11
CA PHE A 453 6.25 -25.51 4.24
C PHE A 453 7.60 -24.82 4.47
N VAL A 454 8.69 -25.60 4.50
CA VAL A 454 10.05 -25.07 4.68
C VAL A 454 10.42 -24.14 3.53
N VAL A 455 10.13 -24.51 2.28
CA VAL A 455 10.43 -23.66 1.10
C VAL A 455 9.65 -22.36 1.14
N LEU A 456 8.34 -22.39 1.44
CA LEU A 456 7.54 -21.16 1.53
C LEU A 456 7.97 -20.28 2.70
N TRP A 457 8.29 -20.88 3.84
CA TRP A 457 8.77 -20.15 5.01
C TRP A 457 10.13 -19.48 4.74
N ALA A 458 11.07 -20.22 4.16
CA ALA A 458 12.37 -19.69 3.74
C ALA A 458 12.22 -18.57 2.70
N LEU A 459 11.32 -18.71 1.72
CA LEU A 459 11.07 -17.68 0.71
C LEU A 459 10.51 -16.39 1.35
N MET A 460 9.58 -16.50 2.30
CA MET A 460 9.02 -15.33 2.99
C MET A 460 10.06 -14.60 3.85
N LEU A 461 11.04 -15.34 4.36
CA LEU A 461 12.10 -14.83 5.23
C LEU A 461 13.37 -14.43 4.48
N SER A 462 13.54 -14.81 3.21
CA SER A 462 14.83 -14.68 2.54
C SER A 462 15.35 -13.25 2.47
N PRO A 463 14.55 -12.20 2.17
CA PRO A 463 15.08 -10.84 2.18
C PRO A 463 15.53 -10.37 3.57
N PHE A 464 14.82 -10.78 4.63
CA PHE A 464 15.22 -10.50 6.01
C PHE A 464 16.52 -11.21 6.37
N LEU A 465 16.65 -12.50 6.03
CA LEU A 465 17.86 -13.28 6.30
C LEU A 465 19.06 -12.76 5.48
N VAL A 466 18.86 -12.43 4.21
CA VAL A 466 19.90 -11.86 3.34
C VAL A 466 20.36 -10.51 3.89
N ALA A 467 19.43 -9.64 4.29
CA ALA A 467 19.77 -8.33 4.84
C ALA A 467 20.59 -8.40 6.13
N ARG A 468 20.39 -9.45 6.93
CA ARG A 468 21.17 -9.71 8.15
C ARG A 468 22.48 -10.44 7.90
N ALA A 469 22.57 -11.20 6.80
CA ALA A 469 23.79 -11.90 6.42
C ALA A 469 24.77 -11.00 5.64
N THR A 470 24.29 -9.97 4.96
CA THR A 470 25.15 -8.97 4.30
C THR A 470 25.71 -8.01 5.33
N GLU A 471 27.02 -7.74 5.30
CA GLU A 471 27.63 -6.67 6.10
C GLU A 471 27.19 -5.29 5.56
N PRO A 472 27.04 -4.26 6.41
CA PRO A 472 26.77 -2.90 5.95
C PRO A 472 27.87 -2.44 4.99
N GLY A 473 27.52 -2.30 3.72
CA GLY A 473 28.37 -1.59 2.78
C GLY A 473 28.48 -0.12 3.19
N ARG A 474 29.66 0.51 2.99
CA ARG A 474 29.89 1.95 3.23
C ARG A 474 29.15 2.88 2.26
N ALA A 475 28.53 2.35 1.20
CA ALA A 475 27.70 3.08 0.25
C ALA A 475 26.23 2.64 0.39
N PHE A 476 25.30 3.37 -0.25
CA PHE A 476 23.84 3.13 -0.26
C PHE A 476 23.50 1.63 -0.36
N ASP A 477 23.38 0.95 0.78
CA ASP A 477 23.19 -0.50 0.84
C ASP A 477 21.69 -0.79 0.67
N PRO A 478 21.29 -1.39 -0.46
CA PRO A 478 19.92 -1.78 -0.74
C PRO A 478 19.25 -2.56 0.40
N TRP A 479 20.08 -3.30 1.15
CA TRP A 479 19.68 -4.20 2.21
C TRP A 479 19.48 -3.52 3.55
N ASN A 480 19.95 -2.28 3.71
CA ASN A 480 19.83 -1.57 4.98
C ASN A 480 18.36 -1.31 5.35
N SER A 481 17.51 -1.03 4.34
CA SER A 481 16.06 -0.89 4.53
C SER A 481 15.39 -2.18 5.04
N TYR A 482 16.03 -3.34 4.83
CA TYR A 482 15.56 -4.65 5.28
C TYR A 482 16.15 -5.09 6.63
N ARG A 483 17.09 -4.33 7.20
CA ARG A 483 17.67 -4.63 8.53
C ARG A 483 16.82 -4.16 9.71
N GLY A 484 15.91 -3.21 9.46
CA GLY A 484 14.92 -2.77 10.44
C GLY A 484 14.01 -3.90 10.92
N PRO A 485 13.19 -3.69 11.97
CA PRO A 485 12.42 -4.77 12.57
C PRO A 485 11.40 -5.34 11.58
N LEU A 486 11.33 -6.67 11.56
CA LEU A 486 10.51 -7.43 10.61
C LEU A 486 9.02 -7.00 10.65
N PHE A 487 8.52 -6.64 11.82
CA PHE A 487 7.10 -6.39 12.06
C PHE A 487 6.69 -4.92 11.86
N THR A 488 7.65 -3.98 11.79
CA THR A 488 7.38 -2.53 11.70
C THR A 488 7.73 -1.97 10.32
N GLY A 489 8.85 -2.40 9.72
CA GLY A 489 9.29 -1.92 8.40
C GLY A 489 9.01 -2.88 7.23
N TYR A 490 8.84 -4.18 7.51
CA TYR A 490 8.99 -5.26 6.53
C TYR A 490 7.71 -6.11 6.32
N THR A 491 6.57 -5.46 6.14
CA THR A 491 5.31 -6.18 5.91
C THR A 491 4.97 -6.38 4.44
N GLY A 492 5.55 -5.57 3.53
CA GLY A 492 5.21 -5.58 2.11
C GLY A 492 5.60 -6.87 1.36
N PHE A 493 6.87 -7.30 1.44
CA PHE A 493 7.35 -8.50 0.71
C PHE A 493 6.53 -9.76 1.06
N PRO A 494 6.27 -10.07 2.34
CA PRO A 494 5.67 -11.35 2.68
C PRO A 494 4.16 -11.35 2.45
N LEU A 495 3.50 -10.19 2.58
CA LEU A 495 2.13 -10.01 2.08
C LEU A 495 2.05 -10.20 0.57
N CYS A 496 3.04 -9.72 -0.20
CA CYS A 496 3.15 -9.99 -1.63
C CYS A 496 3.29 -11.49 -1.91
N VAL A 497 4.18 -12.20 -1.21
CA VAL A 497 4.32 -13.67 -1.33
C VAL A 497 3.01 -14.38 -1.00
N VAL A 498 2.33 -14.01 0.09
CA VAL A 498 1.02 -14.57 0.47
C VAL A 498 -0.03 -14.31 -0.59
N ALA A 499 -0.09 -13.10 -1.15
CA ALA A 499 -1.03 -12.73 -2.21
C ALA A 499 -0.76 -13.51 -3.50
N VAL A 500 0.49 -13.53 -3.97
CA VAL A 500 0.90 -14.25 -5.20
C VAL A 500 0.68 -15.74 -5.06
N CYS A 501 1.22 -16.37 -4.01
CA CYS A 501 1.03 -17.79 -3.77
C CYS A 501 -0.44 -18.13 -3.52
N GLY A 502 -1.17 -17.27 -2.80
CA GLY A 502 -2.60 -17.41 -2.55
C GLY A 502 -3.41 -17.41 -3.84
N VAL A 503 -3.16 -16.46 -4.75
CA VAL A 503 -3.80 -16.40 -6.07
C VAL A 503 -3.42 -17.59 -6.93
N ALA A 504 -2.13 -17.94 -7.00
CA ALA A 504 -1.67 -19.08 -7.77
C ALA A 504 -2.35 -20.39 -7.32
N LEU A 505 -2.41 -20.65 -6.01
CA LEU A 505 -3.07 -21.83 -5.46
C LEU A 505 -4.57 -21.83 -5.75
N GLN A 506 -5.26 -20.69 -5.59
CA GLN A 506 -6.68 -20.57 -5.93
C GLN A 506 -6.95 -20.80 -7.42
N LEU A 507 -6.12 -20.25 -8.30
CA LEU A 507 -6.21 -20.49 -9.75
C LEU A 507 -6.01 -21.97 -10.05
N VAL A 508 -4.97 -22.63 -9.53
CA VAL A 508 -4.74 -24.08 -9.75
C VAL A 508 -5.92 -24.91 -9.24
N TYR A 509 -6.49 -24.55 -8.09
CA TYR A 509 -7.71 -25.19 -7.57
C TYR A 509 -8.88 -25.07 -8.56
N LEU A 510 -9.13 -23.87 -9.09
CA LEU A 510 -10.18 -23.62 -10.07
C LEU A 510 -9.90 -24.29 -11.41
N PHE A 511 -8.67 -24.30 -11.91
CA PHE A 511 -8.30 -25.01 -13.14
C PHE A 511 -8.62 -26.50 -13.08
N ARG A 512 -8.41 -27.12 -11.92
CA ARG A 512 -8.72 -28.53 -11.68
C ARG A 512 -10.22 -28.79 -11.59
N ARG A 513 -10.96 -27.89 -10.94
CA ARG A 513 -12.42 -27.96 -10.77
C ARG A 513 -13.22 -27.40 -11.95
N GLY A 514 -12.56 -26.77 -12.92
CA GLY A 514 -13.18 -26.13 -14.08
C GLY A 514 -13.42 -27.07 -15.27
N ARG A 515 -13.47 -28.39 -15.06
CA ARG A 515 -13.86 -29.37 -16.09
C ARG A 515 -15.38 -29.33 -16.31
N LEU A 516 -15.82 -29.65 -17.53
CA LEU A 516 -17.25 -29.77 -17.84
C LEU A 516 -17.90 -30.82 -16.93
N GLY A 517 -19.02 -30.46 -16.28
CA GLY A 517 -19.80 -31.37 -15.42
C GLY A 517 -19.35 -31.47 -13.96
N ASP A 518 -18.23 -30.86 -13.54
CA ASP A 518 -17.82 -30.91 -12.14
C ASP A 518 -18.72 -30.03 -11.25
N ARG A 519 -19.31 -30.63 -10.21
CA ARG A 519 -20.30 -30.04 -9.30
C ARG A 519 -19.66 -29.35 -8.09
N GLY A 520 -18.41 -28.89 -8.20
CA GLY A 520 -17.63 -28.40 -7.07
C GLY A 520 -18.37 -27.34 -6.23
N ARG A 521 -18.99 -27.78 -5.12
CA ARG A 521 -19.71 -26.92 -4.14
C ARG A 521 -18.82 -25.89 -3.44
N ALA A 522 -17.50 -25.97 -3.64
CA ALA A 522 -16.50 -25.09 -3.03
C ALA A 522 -15.89 -24.08 -4.02
N VAL A 523 -16.45 -23.97 -5.23
CA VAL A 523 -15.94 -23.06 -6.27
C VAL A 523 -16.32 -21.60 -6.01
N GLU A 524 -17.53 -21.35 -5.52
CA GLU A 524 -18.02 -20.00 -5.19
C GLU A 524 -17.18 -19.23 -4.15
N PRO A 525 -16.87 -19.77 -2.95
CA PRO A 525 -16.08 -19.04 -1.97
C PRO A 525 -14.65 -18.72 -2.47
N VAL A 526 -14.09 -19.56 -3.34
CA VAL A 526 -12.79 -19.30 -3.96
C VAL A 526 -12.88 -18.17 -4.98
N GLY A 527 -13.98 -18.05 -5.73
CA GLY A 527 -14.20 -16.92 -6.64
C GLY A 527 -14.31 -15.57 -5.92
N ARG A 528 -14.97 -15.55 -4.76
CA ARG A 528 -15.05 -14.34 -3.92
C ARG A 528 -13.68 -13.93 -3.38
N LEU A 529 -12.90 -14.92 -2.93
CA LEU A 529 -11.53 -14.68 -2.46
C LEU A 529 -10.63 -14.17 -3.59
N LEU A 530 -10.76 -14.71 -4.81
CA LEU A 530 -10.01 -14.21 -5.97
C LEU A 530 -10.36 -12.76 -6.33
N LEU A 531 -11.61 -12.32 -6.16
CA LEU A 531 -11.96 -10.90 -6.34
C LEU A 531 -11.26 -10.01 -5.33
N VAL A 532 -11.26 -10.42 -4.05
CA VAL A 532 -10.53 -9.70 -2.99
C VAL A 532 -9.03 -9.67 -3.29
N CYS A 533 -8.45 -10.81 -3.71
CA CYS A 533 -7.06 -10.85 -4.13
C CYS A 533 -6.77 -10.00 -5.37
N GLY A 534 -7.71 -9.89 -6.31
CA GLY A 534 -7.58 -9.02 -7.49
C GLY A 534 -7.51 -7.55 -7.13
N VAL A 535 -8.32 -7.11 -6.17
CA VAL A 535 -8.22 -5.75 -5.63
C VAL A 535 -6.88 -5.57 -4.94
N LEU A 536 -6.49 -6.50 -4.06
CA LEU A 536 -5.18 -6.44 -3.40
C LEU A 536 -4.01 -6.37 -4.40
N MET A 537 -4.12 -7.02 -5.56
CA MET A 537 -3.13 -6.92 -6.65
C MET A 537 -3.24 -5.59 -7.41
N ALA A 538 -4.43 -5.04 -7.59
CA ALA A 538 -4.65 -3.74 -8.22
C ALA A 538 -4.02 -2.59 -7.43
N LEU A 539 -3.96 -2.76 -6.11
CA LEU A 539 -3.32 -1.83 -5.19
C LEU A 539 -1.79 -1.82 -5.32
N GLY A 540 -1.18 -2.88 -5.85
CA GLY A 540 0.27 -2.97 -6.15
C GLY A 540 1.18 -3.03 -4.92
N ASN A 541 0.84 -2.34 -3.84
CA ASN A 541 1.72 -2.09 -2.71
C ASN A 541 1.07 -2.51 -1.37
N PRO A 542 1.48 -3.64 -0.78
CA PRO A 542 1.14 -3.99 0.60
C PRO A 542 2.05 -3.30 1.63
N SER A 543 2.74 -2.19 1.30
CA SER A 543 3.49 -1.44 2.31
C SER A 543 2.50 -0.84 3.29
N LEU A 544 2.48 -1.40 4.49
CA LEU A 544 1.73 -0.83 5.61
C LEU A 544 2.28 0.53 6.09
N ARG A 545 3.24 1.10 5.36
CA ARG A 545 3.94 2.32 5.73
C ARG A 545 3.25 3.57 5.20
N THR A 546 2.31 3.44 4.26
CA THR A 546 1.69 4.58 3.55
C THR A 546 0.17 4.64 3.78
N LEU A 547 -0.38 5.87 3.81
CA LEU A 547 -1.80 6.17 4.01
C LEU A 547 -2.79 5.57 3.01
N SER A 548 -2.33 4.90 1.96
CA SER A 548 -3.23 4.16 1.07
C SER A 548 -4.08 3.15 1.83
N MET A 549 -3.62 2.67 2.99
CA MET A 549 -4.28 1.70 3.84
C MET A 549 -5.78 1.86 4.05
N TRP A 550 -6.30 3.06 4.32
CA TRP A 550 -7.73 3.20 4.62
C TRP A 550 -8.56 3.10 3.34
N GLY A 551 -8.09 3.69 2.24
CA GLY A 551 -8.68 3.52 0.90
C GLY A 551 -8.63 2.07 0.45
N ASP A 552 -7.49 1.41 0.68
CA ASP A 552 -7.24 0.00 0.39
C ASP A 552 -8.11 -0.93 1.24
N ALA A 553 -8.23 -0.65 2.54
CA ALA A 553 -9.10 -1.39 3.46
C ALA A 553 -10.58 -1.22 3.08
N LEU A 554 -11.00 -0.01 2.73
CA LEU A 554 -12.35 0.26 2.22
C LEU A 554 -12.58 -0.43 0.88
N ALA A 555 -11.60 -0.46 -0.02
CA ALA A 555 -11.68 -1.17 -1.30
C ALA A 555 -11.84 -2.68 -1.09
N VAL A 556 -11.04 -3.27 -0.18
CA VAL A 556 -11.13 -4.69 0.19
C VAL A 556 -12.48 -5.00 0.84
N LEU A 557 -12.95 -4.16 1.78
CA LEU A 557 -14.26 -4.27 2.40
C LEU A 557 -15.40 -4.15 1.37
N TRP A 558 -15.27 -3.20 0.44
CA TRP A 558 -16.25 -2.99 -0.62
C TRP A 558 -16.34 -4.20 -1.53
N VAL A 559 -15.21 -4.75 -2.00
CA VAL A 559 -15.23 -5.95 -2.84
C VAL A 559 -15.64 -7.18 -2.08
N ALA A 560 -15.30 -7.29 -0.81
CA ALA A 560 -15.83 -8.31 0.07
C ALA A 560 -17.37 -8.30 0.07
N ILE A 561 -17.99 -7.14 0.32
CA ILE A 561 -19.45 -6.96 0.32
C ILE A 561 -20.02 -7.14 -1.09
N GLY A 562 -19.43 -6.47 -2.08
CA GLY A 562 -19.82 -6.49 -3.48
C GLY A 562 -19.75 -7.89 -4.09
N SER A 563 -18.82 -8.74 -3.67
CA SER A 563 -18.73 -10.14 -4.10
C SER A 563 -19.96 -10.95 -3.70
N LEU A 564 -20.65 -10.58 -2.62
CA LEU A 564 -21.91 -11.21 -2.18
C LEU A 564 -23.08 -10.79 -3.07
N VAL A 565 -23.04 -9.56 -3.58
CA VAL A 565 -24.03 -9.01 -4.50
C VAL A 565 -23.81 -9.59 -5.90
N LEU A 566 -22.56 -9.70 -6.31
CA LEU A 566 -22.12 -10.20 -7.61
C LEU A 566 -22.33 -11.70 -7.76
N ILE A 567 -22.03 -12.47 -6.70
CA ILE A 567 -22.24 -13.92 -6.64
C ILE A 567 -23.19 -14.23 -5.48
N PRO A 568 -24.53 -14.12 -5.72
CA PRO A 568 -25.53 -14.28 -4.67
C PRO A 568 -25.42 -15.64 -3.99
N PRO A 569 -25.59 -15.69 -2.65
CA PRO A 569 -25.64 -16.97 -1.96
C PRO A 569 -26.81 -17.82 -2.44
N GLY A 570 -26.56 -19.10 -2.72
CA GLY A 570 -27.53 -20.04 -3.29
C GLY A 570 -27.53 -20.08 -4.82
N SER A 571 -26.68 -19.29 -5.48
CA SER A 571 -26.55 -19.28 -6.94
C SER A 571 -26.13 -20.64 -7.53
N ASP A 572 -25.54 -21.54 -6.73
CA ASP A 572 -25.14 -22.90 -7.12
C ASP A 572 -26.23 -23.69 -7.84
N ALA A 573 -27.47 -23.65 -7.34
CA ALA A 573 -28.58 -24.41 -7.93
C ALA A 573 -28.97 -23.87 -9.32
N THR A 574 -28.89 -22.55 -9.50
CA THR A 574 -29.17 -21.90 -10.78
C THR A 574 -28.01 -22.11 -11.75
N ALA A 575 -26.77 -21.99 -11.28
CA ALA A 575 -25.58 -22.22 -12.08
C ALA A 575 -25.42 -23.68 -12.49
N ALA A 576 -25.82 -24.64 -11.66
CA ALA A 576 -25.85 -26.05 -12.03
C ALA A 576 -26.77 -26.26 -13.26
N LYS A 577 -27.94 -25.64 -13.28
CA LYS A 577 -28.86 -25.68 -14.44
C LYS A 577 -28.21 -25.06 -15.68
N PHE A 578 -27.53 -23.92 -15.55
CA PHE A 578 -26.85 -23.27 -16.67
C PHE A 578 -25.61 -24.01 -17.18
N ARG A 579 -24.86 -24.68 -16.29
CA ARG A 579 -23.67 -25.48 -16.65
C ARG A 579 -24.05 -26.77 -17.40
N HIS A 580 -25.27 -27.26 -17.23
CA HIS A 580 -25.78 -28.42 -17.96
C HIS A 580 -26.26 -28.09 -19.39
N VAL A 581 -26.32 -26.81 -19.75
CA VAL A 581 -26.67 -26.40 -21.11
C VAL A 581 -25.47 -26.65 -22.03
N GLY A 582 -25.49 -27.77 -22.75
CA GLY A 582 -24.52 -28.05 -23.81
C GLY A 582 -24.69 -27.12 -25.02
N ARG A 583 -23.73 -27.12 -25.95
CA ARG A 583 -23.75 -26.26 -27.16
C ARG A 583 -25.04 -26.37 -27.97
N ALA A 584 -25.49 -27.59 -28.26
CA ALA A 584 -26.73 -27.81 -29.01
C ALA A 584 -27.97 -27.30 -28.27
N ALA A 585 -28.03 -27.48 -26.94
CA ALA A 585 -29.13 -26.94 -26.13
C ALA A 585 -29.11 -25.40 -26.10
N HIS A 586 -27.93 -24.80 -25.99
CA HIS A 586 -27.72 -23.36 -26.08
C HIS A 586 -28.20 -22.81 -27.43
N ALA A 587 -27.79 -23.44 -28.54
CA ALA A 587 -28.24 -23.04 -29.88
C ALA A 587 -29.77 -23.07 -30.01
N ARG A 588 -30.43 -24.11 -29.48
CA ARG A 588 -31.90 -24.18 -29.43
C ARG A 588 -32.53 -23.07 -28.58
N PHE A 589 -31.93 -22.73 -27.44
CA PHE A 589 -32.42 -21.62 -26.62
C PHE A 589 -32.24 -20.26 -27.30
N MET A 590 -31.11 -20.04 -27.97
CA MET A 590 -30.84 -18.84 -28.74
C MET A 590 -31.78 -18.70 -29.93
N ASP A 591 -31.95 -19.75 -30.74
CA ASP A 591 -32.88 -19.78 -31.87
C ASP A 591 -34.33 -19.55 -31.41
N ARG A 592 -34.78 -20.24 -30.36
CA ARG A 592 -36.12 -20.02 -29.79
C ARG A 592 -36.27 -18.58 -29.29
N TRP A 593 -35.28 -18.03 -28.58
CA TRP A 593 -35.33 -16.66 -28.12
C TRP A 593 -35.42 -15.66 -29.28
N VAL A 594 -34.56 -15.78 -30.29
CA VAL A 594 -34.55 -14.89 -31.47
C VAL A 594 -35.87 -14.99 -32.24
N ARG A 595 -36.38 -16.20 -32.49
CA ARG A 595 -37.68 -16.38 -33.16
C ARG A 595 -38.84 -15.79 -32.35
N THR A 596 -38.90 -16.08 -31.05
CA THR A 596 -39.96 -15.52 -30.19
C THR A 596 -39.88 -14.00 -30.11
N GLN A 597 -38.67 -13.44 -30.06
CA GLN A 597 -38.48 -11.99 -30.08
C GLN A 597 -38.90 -11.38 -31.42
N LEU A 598 -38.52 -12.00 -32.55
CA LEU A 598 -38.93 -11.55 -33.87
C LEU A 598 -40.45 -11.57 -34.02
N LEU A 599 -41.12 -12.66 -33.63
CA LEU A 599 -42.59 -12.77 -33.65
C LEU A 599 -43.26 -11.69 -32.79
N TRP A 600 -42.67 -11.42 -31.62
CA TRP A 600 -43.16 -10.37 -30.72
C TRP A 600 -43.02 -8.98 -31.33
N ASP A 601 -41.86 -8.69 -31.92
CA ASP A 601 -41.58 -7.44 -32.61
C ASP A 601 -42.49 -7.25 -33.82
N THR A 602 -42.70 -8.28 -34.64
CA THR A 602 -43.62 -8.24 -35.79
C THR A 602 -45.06 -8.05 -35.35
N ARG A 603 -45.46 -8.63 -34.22
CA ARG A 603 -46.82 -8.44 -33.67
C ARG A 603 -47.02 -7.00 -33.18
N ALA A 604 -46.02 -6.42 -32.53
CA ALA A 604 -46.08 -5.01 -32.11
C ALA A 604 -46.12 -4.07 -33.32
N ASP A 605 -45.32 -4.33 -34.35
CA ASP A 605 -45.31 -3.52 -35.58
C ASP A 605 -46.63 -3.69 -36.35
N PHE A 606 -47.15 -4.92 -36.46
CA PHE A 606 -48.47 -5.17 -37.04
C PHE A 606 -49.57 -4.46 -36.26
N GLN A 607 -49.55 -4.47 -34.92
CA GLN A 607 -50.55 -3.75 -34.11
C GLN A 607 -50.51 -2.24 -34.36
N ARG A 608 -49.32 -1.65 -34.53
CA ARG A 608 -49.16 -0.22 -34.86
C ARG A 608 -49.67 0.08 -36.26
N ALA A 609 -49.29 -0.73 -37.26
CA ALA A 609 -49.71 -0.56 -38.65
C ALA A 609 -51.20 -0.88 -38.87
N ALA A 610 -51.74 -1.84 -38.12
CA ALA A 610 -53.14 -2.21 -38.20
C ALA A 610 -54.06 -1.12 -37.64
N ARG A 611 -53.62 -0.29 -36.68
CA ARG A 611 -54.43 0.83 -36.19
C ARG A 611 -54.76 1.85 -37.28
N SER A 612 -53.81 2.15 -38.16
CA SER A 612 -54.07 3.00 -39.33
C SER A 612 -54.84 2.24 -40.41
N ALA A 613 -54.49 0.97 -40.67
CA ALA A 613 -55.14 0.18 -41.72
C ALA A 613 -56.59 -0.22 -41.42
N LEU A 614 -56.96 -0.45 -40.15
CA LEU A 614 -58.34 -0.69 -39.71
C LEU A 614 -59.22 0.55 -39.79
N ALA A 615 -58.62 1.75 -39.79
CA ALA A 615 -59.36 3.00 -39.96
C ALA A 615 -59.70 3.28 -41.43
N GLU A 616 -58.95 2.69 -42.38
CA GLU A 616 -59.09 2.94 -43.81
C GLU A 616 -59.79 1.78 -44.55
N ASP A 617 -59.23 0.55 -44.56
CA ASP A 617 -59.69 -0.49 -45.50
C ASP A 617 -59.54 -1.96 -45.02
N MET A 618 -58.95 -2.26 -43.85
CA MET A 618 -58.74 -3.65 -43.42
C MET A 618 -60.00 -4.22 -42.74
N PRO A 619 -60.65 -5.27 -43.29
CA PRO A 619 -61.78 -5.90 -42.63
C PRO A 619 -61.33 -6.64 -41.36
N VAL A 620 -62.14 -6.52 -40.30
CA VAL A 620 -61.93 -7.17 -38.98
C VAL A 620 -61.56 -8.66 -39.07
N PRO A 621 -62.21 -9.52 -39.89
CA PRO A 621 -61.83 -10.93 -39.99
C PRO A 621 -60.39 -11.17 -40.50
N ASP A 622 -59.90 -10.34 -41.43
CA ASP A 622 -58.51 -10.45 -41.93
C ASP A 622 -57.51 -10.01 -40.88
N PHE A 623 -57.85 -8.98 -40.10
CA PHE A 623 -57.06 -8.59 -38.92
C PHE A 623 -56.99 -9.73 -37.90
N SER A 624 -58.13 -10.30 -37.51
CA SER A 624 -58.19 -11.39 -36.55
C SER A 624 -57.39 -12.61 -37.01
N ARG A 625 -57.50 -12.99 -38.30
CA ARG A 625 -56.74 -14.09 -38.89
C ARG A 625 -55.23 -13.83 -38.84
N ARG A 626 -54.76 -12.67 -39.30
CA ARG A 626 -53.34 -12.30 -39.25
C ARG A 626 -52.83 -12.22 -37.80
N TRP A 627 -53.65 -11.75 -36.87
CA TRP A 627 -53.31 -11.68 -35.46
C TRP A 627 -53.15 -13.08 -34.83
N THR A 628 -54.03 -14.02 -35.18
CA THR A 628 -53.90 -15.42 -34.75
C THR A 628 -52.73 -16.15 -35.41
N ASP A 629 -52.42 -15.85 -36.67
CA ASP A 629 -51.25 -16.43 -37.37
C ASP A 629 -49.91 -15.94 -36.78
N LEU A 630 -49.91 -14.75 -36.17
CA LEU A 630 -48.78 -14.17 -35.43
C LEU A 630 -48.71 -14.64 -33.96
N ASP A 631 -49.58 -15.57 -33.54
CA ASP A 631 -49.59 -16.02 -32.15
C ASP A 631 -48.37 -16.89 -31.84
N VAL A 632 -47.73 -16.66 -30.68
CA VAL A 632 -46.44 -17.28 -30.35
C VAL A 632 -46.65 -18.77 -30.03
N PRO A 633 -46.10 -19.72 -30.83
CA PRO A 633 -46.38 -21.15 -30.66
C PRO A 633 -46.00 -21.67 -29.27
N GLY A 634 -46.94 -22.31 -28.58
CA GLY A 634 -46.72 -23.06 -27.34
C GLY A 634 -47.93 -23.08 -26.40
N ARG A 635 -48.18 -24.24 -25.75
CA ARG A 635 -49.27 -24.43 -24.77
C ARG A 635 -49.11 -23.53 -23.53
N CYS A 636 -50.25 -23.00 -23.08
CA CYS A 636 -50.56 -22.31 -21.80
C CYS A 636 -49.41 -21.59 -21.08
N GLY A 637 -49.45 -20.27 -21.06
CA GLY A 637 -48.62 -19.40 -20.21
C GLY A 637 -48.34 -18.03 -20.83
N ASP A 638 -48.04 -17.04 -19.98
CA ASP A 638 -47.70 -15.69 -20.42
C ASP A 638 -46.48 -15.70 -21.37
N PRO A 639 -46.62 -15.22 -22.62
CA PRO A 639 -45.54 -15.19 -23.60
C PRO A 639 -44.37 -14.31 -23.17
N ALA A 640 -44.58 -13.25 -22.36
CA ALA A 640 -43.50 -12.44 -21.82
C ALA A 640 -42.63 -13.25 -20.84
N ALA A 641 -43.26 -14.04 -19.97
CA ALA A 641 -42.56 -14.97 -19.08
C ALA A 641 -41.77 -16.04 -19.85
N ARG A 642 -42.29 -16.54 -20.99
CA ARG A 642 -41.59 -17.50 -21.87
C ARG A 642 -40.36 -16.87 -22.53
N LEU A 643 -40.51 -15.68 -23.10
CA LEU A 643 -39.42 -14.91 -23.70
C LEU A 643 -38.33 -14.62 -22.66
N ALA A 644 -38.72 -14.16 -21.47
CA ALA A 644 -37.79 -13.89 -20.37
C ALA A 644 -37.03 -15.16 -19.93
N ARG A 645 -37.69 -16.31 -19.91
CA ARG A 645 -37.06 -17.60 -19.60
C ARG A 645 -36.09 -18.03 -20.68
N ALA A 646 -36.50 -18.00 -21.95
CA ALA A 646 -35.65 -18.36 -23.09
C ALA A 646 -34.40 -17.47 -23.13
N LYS A 647 -34.57 -16.14 -23.03
CA LYS A 647 -33.48 -15.16 -22.94
C LYS A 647 -32.54 -15.45 -21.77
N ARG A 648 -33.08 -15.80 -20.60
CA ARG A 648 -32.27 -16.12 -19.40
C ARG A 648 -31.39 -17.36 -19.61
N PHE A 649 -31.86 -18.41 -20.27
CA PHE A 649 -31.05 -19.59 -20.55
C PHE A 649 -30.07 -19.36 -21.70
N ALA A 650 -30.52 -18.67 -22.75
CA ALA A 650 -29.73 -18.32 -23.91
C ALA A 650 -28.53 -17.44 -23.52
N LEU A 651 -28.76 -16.36 -22.79
CA LEU A 651 -27.70 -15.40 -22.44
C LEU A 651 -27.04 -15.68 -21.08
N GLY A 652 -27.70 -16.45 -20.21
CA GLY A 652 -27.19 -16.75 -18.87
C GLY A 652 -26.23 -17.95 -18.82
N SER A 653 -26.27 -18.85 -19.81
CA SER A 653 -25.42 -20.04 -19.86
C SER A 653 -24.04 -19.77 -20.45
N SER A 654 -23.08 -20.67 -20.22
CA SER A 654 -21.73 -20.61 -20.82
C SER A 654 -21.66 -21.31 -22.18
N ALA A 655 -22.79 -21.55 -22.87
CA ALA A 655 -22.86 -22.26 -24.15
C ALA A 655 -22.11 -23.61 -24.17
N GLY A 656 -22.11 -24.34 -23.05
CA GLY A 656 -21.40 -25.61 -22.92
C GLY A 656 -19.88 -25.49 -22.90
N ILE A 657 -19.32 -24.29 -22.71
CA ILE A 657 -17.88 -24.07 -22.53
C ILE A 657 -17.50 -24.38 -21.08
N ALA A 658 -16.33 -25.02 -20.90
CA ALA A 658 -15.77 -25.31 -19.58
C ALA A 658 -15.46 -24.00 -18.84
N PRO A 659 -15.72 -23.92 -17.52
CA PRO A 659 -15.38 -22.74 -16.73
C PRO A 659 -13.91 -22.31 -16.85
N ARG A 660 -12.95 -23.25 -16.91
CA ARG A 660 -11.52 -22.92 -17.06
C ARG A 660 -11.19 -22.22 -18.39
N THR A 661 -11.80 -22.67 -19.49
CA THR A 661 -11.55 -22.09 -20.82
C THR A 661 -12.23 -20.74 -20.95
N ALA A 662 -13.41 -20.59 -20.35
CA ALA A 662 -14.08 -19.31 -20.22
C ALA A 662 -13.25 -18.33 -19.39
N GLY A 663 -12.77 -18.74 -18.21
CA GLY A 663 -11.87 -17.92 -17.38
C GLY A 663 -10.63 -17.46 -18.13
N LEU A 664 -9.92 -18.37 -18.81
CA LEU A 664 -8.74 -18.01 -19.61
C LEU A 664 -9.05 -17.03 -20.75
N ALA A 665 -10.16 -17.23 -21.46
CA ALA A 665 -10.58 -16.32 -22.53
C ALA A 665 -10.90 -14.92 -21.98
N GLY A 666 -11.58 -14.84 -20.83
CA GLY A 666 -11.84 -13.58 -20.15
C GLY A 666 -10.55 -12.89 -19.68
N ALA A 667 -9.63 -13.65 -19.07
CA ALA A 667 -8.33 -13.14 -18.62
C ALA A 667 -7.51 -12.57 -19.78
N ALA A 668 -7.39 -13.33 -20.88
CA ALA A 668 -6.66 -12.91 -22.07
C ALA A 668 -7.28 -11.66 -22.70
N LEU A 669 -8.61 -11.61 -22.85
CA LEU A 669 -9.28 -10.46 -23.41
C LEU A 669 -9.07 -9.20 -22.57
N VAL A 670 -9.29 -9.28 -21.26
CA VAL A 670 -9.15 -8.11 -20.39
C VAL A 670 -7.70 -7.65 -20.31
N GLN A 671 -6.73 -8.58 -20.29
CA GLN A 671 -5.32 -8.21 -20.33
C GLN A 671 -4.95 -7.52 -21.65
N LEU A 672 -5.44 -8.02 -22.79
CA LEU A 672 -5.23 -7.39 -24.11
C LEU A 672 -5.83 -5.99 -24.15
N LEU A 673 -7.03 -5.82 -23.58
CA LEU A 673 -7.65 -4.50 -23.45
C LEU A 673 -6.83 -3.59 -22.55
N ALA A 674 -6.21 -4.10 -21.48
CA ALA A 674 -5.40 -3.33 -20.55
C ALA A 674 -4.05 -2.84 -21.12
N LEU A 675 -3.55 -3.44 -22.21
CA LEU A 675 -2.22 -3.16 -22.77
C LEU A 675 -1.95 -1.69 -23.15
N PRO A 676 -2.88 -0.95 -23.80
CA PRO A 676 -2.64 0.46 -24.13
C PRO A 676 -2.36 1.33 -22.90
N TRP A 677 -3.03 1.06 -21.78
CA TRP A 677 -2.79 1.75 -20.51
C TRP A 677 -1.48 1.33 -19.87
N ALA A 678 -1.07 0.07 -20.00
CA ALA A 678 0.25 -0.38 -19.59
C ALA A 678 1.36 0.32 -20.38
N GLY A 679 1.21 0.41 -21.71
CA GLY A 679 2.11 1.15 -22.58
C GLY A 679 2.19 2.63 -22.20
N TYR A 680 1.04 3.29 -21.98
CA TYR A 680 0.99 4.68 -21.52
C TYR A 680 1.77 4.89 -20.22
N LYS A 681 1.52 4.06 -19.20
CA LYS A 681 2.21 4.16 -17.90
C LYS A 681 3.71 3.88 -17.99
N LEU A 682 4.13 2.97 -18.87
CA LEU A 682 5.55 2.71 -19.13
C LEU A 682 6.24 3.90 -19.79
N ILE A 683 5.54 4.60 -20.70
CA ILE A 683 6.10 5.73 -21.47
C ILE A 683 6.17 7.01 -20.62
N THR A 684 5.14 7.29 -19.82
CA THR A 684 5.09 8.55 -19.05
C THR A 684 6.00 8.53 -17.82
N GLY A 685 6.54 7.38 -17.43
CA GLY A 685 7.43 7.27 -16.25
C GLY A 685 6.76 7.65 -14.92
N GLU A 686 5.46 7.96 -14.93
CA GLU A 686 4.71 8.36 -13.75
C GLU A 686 4.44 7.12 -12.88
N ALA A 687 5.24 6.99 -11.84
CA ALA A 687 4.92 6.24 -10.63
C ALA A 687 3.64 6.83 -10.00
N VAL A 688 2.46 6.45 -10.50
CA VAL A 688 1.18 6.88 -9.93
C VAL A 688 0.96 6.17 -8.60
N GLY A 689 1.42 6.80 -7.52
CA GLY A 689 1.13 6.44 -6.14
C GLY A 689 2.11 5.43 -5.54
N ALA A 690 2.82 5.87 -4.50
CA ALA A 690 3.60 5.05 -3.55
C ALA A 690 4.79 4.23 -4.07
N ASP A 691 5.07 4.17 -5.38
CA ASP A 691 6.14 3.32 -5.93
C ASP A 691 7.57 3.77 -5.50
N GLY A 692 7.74 5.04 -5.09
CA GLY A 692 9.03 5.56 -4.60
C GLY A 692 9.46 5.04 -3.21
N PHE A 693 8.55 4.43 -2.45
CA PHE A 693 8.83 3.93 -1.08
C PHE A 693 9.16 2.44 -1.02
N MET A 694 9.09 1.72 -2.15
CA MET A 694 9.50 0.31 -2.18
C MET A 694 11.01 0.19 -2.35
N PRO A 695 11.65 -0.77 -1.66
CA PRO A 695 12.98 -1.20 -2.05
C PRO A 695 12.93 -1.63 -3.53
N PHE A 696 13.89 -1.15 -4.32
CA PHE A 696 14.07 -1.31 -5.78
C PHE A 696 13.77 -2.72 -6.35
N PHE A 697 13.88 -3.79 -5.55
CA PHE A 697 13.58 -5.16 -5.99
C PHE A 697 12.08 -5.52 -6.02
N LEU A 698 11.22 -4.76 -5.35
CA LEU A 698 9.78 -5.01 -5.27
C LEU A 698 8.95 -4.14 -6.20
N ASP A 699 9.50 -3.03 -6.68
CA ASP A 699 8.81 -2.09 -7.57
C ASP A 699 8.36 -2.80 -8.87
N GLU A 700 9.23 -3.58 -9.49
CA GLU A 700 8.88 -4.35 -10.70
C GLU A 700 7.78 -5.40 -10.45
N ILE A 701 7.78 -6.03 -9.27
CA ILE A 701 6.75 -7.00 -8.89
C ILE A 701 5.43 -6.27 -8.62
N SER A 702 5.45 -5.14 -7.90
CA SER A 702 4.30 -4.26 -7.66
C SER A 702 3.66 -3.84 -8.98
N ARG A 703 4.46 -3.32 -9.91
CA ARG A 703 4.02 -2.95 -11.26
C ARG A 703 3.39 -4.14 -11.99
N ALA A 704 4.05 -5.29 -11.98
CA ALA A 704 3.52 -6.50 -12.62
C ALA A 704 2.17 -6.95 -12.01
N LEU A 705 2.01 -6.88 -10.68
CA LEU A 705 0.76 -7.20 -9.98
C LEU A 705 -0.36 -6.20 -10.33
N ARG A 706 -0.01 -4.92 -10.36
CA ARG A 706 -0.90 -3.83 -10.76
C ARG A 706 -1.30 -3.92 -12.22
N PHE A 707 -0.59 -4.64 -13.07
CA PHE A 707 -1.11 -4.98 -14.41
C PHE A 707 -1.85 -6.31 -14.44
N GLY A 708 -1.43 -7.29 -13.64
CA GLY A 708 -2.01 -8.64 -13.60
C GLY A 708 -3.43 -8.70 -13.01
N HIS A 709 -3.86 -7.72 -12.23
CA HIS A 709 -5.21 -7.72 -11.65
C HIS A 709 -6.32 -7.67 -12.72
N TRP A 710 -6.08 -7.00 -13.85
CA TRP A 710 -7.00 -6.96 -15.00
C TRP A 710 -7.29 -8.37 -15.52
N ALA A 711 -6.24 -9.18 -15.72
CA ALA A 711 -6.41 -10.60 -16.06
C ALA A 711 -7.24 -11.35 -15.01
N LEU A 712 -7.10 -11.02 -13.73
CA LEU A 712 -7.86 -11.68 -12.66
C LEU A 712 -9.35 -11.31 -12.69
N TYR A 713 -9.72 -10.06 -12.96
CA TYR A 713 -11.12 -9.67 -13.17
C TYR A 713 -11.73 -10.36 -14.39
N GLY A 714 -11.01 -10.40 -15.50
CA GLY A 714 -11.41 -11.15 -16.70
C GLY A 714 -11.58 -12.64 -16.41
N PHE A 715 -10.67 -13.23 -15.65
CA PHE A 715 -10.75 -14.62 -15.21
C PHE A 715 -12.00 -14.87 -14.37
N VAL A 716 -12.26 -14.03 -13.37
CA VAL A 716 -13.46 -14.16 -12.52
C VAL A 716 -14.71 -14.03 -13.36
N PHE A 717 -14.78 -13.05 -14.26
CA PHE A 717 -15.94 -12.87 -15.14
C PHE A 717 -16.24 -14.12 -15.96
N GLY A 718 -15.21 -14.64 -16.64
CA GLY A 718 -15.36 -15.79 -17.53
C GLY A 718 -15.63 -17.10 -16.78
N TYR A 719 -14.86 -17.37 -15.73
CA TYR A 719 -14.96 -18.61 -14.96
C TYR A 719 -16.28 -18.70 -14.19
N PHE A 720 -16.69 -17.59 -13.58
CA PHE A 720 -17.93 -17.51 -12.79
C PHE A 720 -19.13 -17.03 -13.61
N TYR A 721 -19.02 -16.91 -14.94
CA TYR A 721 -20.06 -16.32 -15.80
C TYR A 721 -21.49 -16.81 -15.49
N ALA A 722 -21.68 -18.12 -15.29
CA ALA A 722 -23.00 -18.70 -14.99
C ALA A 722 -23.52 -18.40 -13.56
N LEU A 723 -22.64 -17.98 -12.65
CA LEU A 723 -22.93 -17.62 -11.26
C LEU A 723 -23.13 -16.11 -11.06
N LEU A 724 -22.60 -15.28 -11.97
CA LEU A 724 -22.71 -13.82 -11.88
C LEU A 724 -24.17 -13.35 -11.93
N ARG A 725 -24.49 -12.37 -11.10
CA ARG A 725 -25.77 -11.64 -11.14
C ARG A 725 -25.92 -10.92 -12.48
N GLY A 726 -27.08 -11.09 -13.11
CA GLY A 726 -27.40 -10.48 -14.40
C GLY A 726 -28.03 -11.49 -15.36
N ARG A 727 -28.92 -11.00 -16.24
CA ARG A 727 -29.61 -11.84 -17.24
C ARG A 727 -28.95 -11.82 -18.62
N THR A 728 -28.14 -10.81 -18.89
CA THR A 728 -27.44 -10.58 -20.15
C THR A 728 -25.93 -10.47 -19.90
N PRO A 729 -25.06 -10.73 -20.89
CA PRO A 729 -23.62 -10.47 -20.80
C PRO A 729 -23.28 -9.09 -20.25
N ILE A 730 -23.91 -8.05 -20.82
CA ILE A 730 -23.71 -6.66 -20.42
C ILE A 730 -24.21 -6.42 -19.00
N GLY A 731 -25.35 -7.00 -18.60
CA GLY A 731 -25.85 -6.88 -17.24
C GLY A 731 -24.93 -7.53 -16.21
N LYS A 732 -24.26 -8.64 -16.57
CA LYS A 732 -23.24 -9.28 -15.72
C LYS A 732 -21.96 -8.46 -15.65
N ALA A 733 -21.56 -7.84 -16.77
CA ALA A 733 -20.40 -6.95 -16.80
C ALA A 733 -20.66 -5.67 -16.00
N ALA A 734 -21.86 -5.10 -16.08
CA ALA A 734 -22.28 -3.97 -15.26
C ALA A 734 -22.31 -4.34 -13.77
N ALA A 735 -22.73 -5.55 -13.42
CA ALA A 735 -22.68 -6.03 -12.04
C ALA A 735 -21.23 -6.18 -11.54
N LEU A 736 -20.30 -6.65 -12.38
CA LEU A 736 -18.87 -6.70 -12.04
C LEU A 736 -18.31 -5.28 -11.87
N MET A 737 -18.61 -4.38 -12.81
CA MET A 737 -18.22 -2.97 -12.78
C MET A 737 -18.70 -2.28 -11.50
N ALA A 738 -19.95 -2.50 -11.08
CA ALA A 738 -20.48 -1.94 -9.84
C ALA A 738 -19.73 -2.38 -8.57
N VAL A 739 -18.97 -3.48 -8.63
CA VAL A 739 -18.12 -3.96 -7.53
C VAL A 739 -16.69 -3.47 -7.67
N VAL A 740 -16.11 -3.58 -8.86
CA VAL A 740 -14.70 -3.23 -9.10
C VAL A 740 -14.48 -1.72 -9.10
N LEU A 741 -15.37 -0.96 -9.75
CA LEU A 741 -15.20 0.49 -9.93
C LEU A 741 -15.08 1.23 -8.59
N PRO A 742 -15.97 1.04 -7.60
CA PRO A 742 -15.83 1.76 -6.35
C PRO A 742 -14.59 1.30 -5.57
N ALA A 743 -14.17 0.03 -5.70
CA ALA A 743 -12.96 -0.44 -5.03
C ALA A 743 -11.70 0.24 -5.58
N GLU A 744 -11.60 0.35 -6.90
CA GLU A 744 -10.49 1.06 -7.53
C GLU A 744 -10.56 2.57 -7.25
N ALA A 745 -11.75 3.18 -7.25
CA ALA A 745 -11.91 4.60 -6.89
C ALA A 745 -11.57 4.88 -5.42
N LEU A 746 -12.01 4.02 -4.48
CA LEU A 746 -11.70 4.13 -3.06
C LEU A 746 -10.19 4.06 -2.78
N SER A 747 -9.46 3.27 -3.57
CA SER A 747 -7.99 3.22 -3.48
C SER A 747 -7.28 4.46 -4.02
N MET A 748 -7.94 5.24 -4.90
CA MET A 748 -7.40 6.48 -5.44
C MET A 748 -7.66 7.69 -4.53
N LEU A 749 -8.69 7.64 -3.67
CA LEU A 749 -9.02 8.76 -2.78
C LEU A 749 -7.84 9.22 -1.90
N PRO A 750 -7.06 8.32 -1.24
CA PRO A 750 -5.91 8.74 -0.47
C PRO A 750 -4.81 9.38 -1.34
N LEU A 751 -4.70 9.00 -2.62
CA LEU A 751 -3.67 9.52 -3.51
C LEU A 751 -3.97 10.96 -3.98
N THR A 752 -5.24 11.36 -3.99
CA THR A 752 -5.69 12.62 -4.59
C THR A 752 -6.19 13.65 -3.58
N MET A 753 -6.72 13.18 -2.44
CA MET A 753 -7.21 14.04 -1.35
C MET A 753 -6.13 14.40 -0.35
N ASP A 754 -5.05 13.64 -0.32
CA ASP A 754 -3.98 13.84 0.64
C ASP A 754 -2.98 14.88 0.11
N PRO A 755 -2.77 16.01 0.83
CA PRO A 755 -1.80 17.05 0.46
C PRO A 755 -0.36 16.53 0.28
N GLN A 756 -0.12 15.28 0.64
CA GLN A 756 1.20 14.66 0.56
C GLN A 756 1.48 13.89 -0.71
N TYR A 757 0.45 13.41 -1.41
CA TYR A 757 0.63 12.78 -2.73
C TYR A 757 0.29 13.74 -3.87
N THR A 758 -0.46 14.82 -3.58
CA THR A 758 -0.93 15.78 -4.57
C THR A 758 -0.58 17.22 -4.17
N ARG A 759 0.09 17.95 -5.08
CA ARG A 759 0.60 19.33 -4.93
C ARG A 759 -0.44 20.34 -4.45
N ASN A 760 -1.72 20.14 -4.79
CA ASN A 760 -2.86 20.90 -4.31
C ASN A 760 -4.05 19.92 -4.21
N PRO A 761 -4.36 19.35 -3.04
CA PRO A 761 -5.47 18.40 -2.94
C PRO A 761 -6.75 19.14 -3.32
N SER A 762 -7.28 18.81 -4.49
CA SER A 762 -8.46 19.43 -5.05
C SER A 762 -9.49 18.35 -5.34
N TRP A 763 -10.75 18.67 -5.05
CA TRP A 763 -11.86 17.81 -5.44
C TRP A 763 -11.90 17.60 -6.96
N THR A 764 -11.38 18.56 -7.73
CA THR A 764 -11.24 18.47 -9.18
C THR A 764 -10.22 17.42 -9.60
N ASP A 765 -9.01 17.39 -9.03
CA ASP A 765 -7.99 16.39 -9.40
C ASP A 765 -8.42 14.99 -8.99
N THR A 766 -9.08 14.87 -7.84
CA THR A 766 -9.68 13.61 -7.41
C THR A 766 -10.78 13.16 -8.37
N ALA A 767 -11.67 14.07 -8.79
CA ALA A 767 -12.72 13.76 -9.74
C ALA A 767 -12.15 13.36 -11.11
N VAL A 768 -11.07 14.00 -11.55
CA VAL A 768 -10.35 13.69 -12.80
C VAL A 768 -9.69 12.32 -12.72
N ALA A 769 -8.98 12.00 -11.64
CA ALA A 769 -8.35 10.70 -11.44
C ALA A 769 -9.37 9.56 -11.32
N CYS A 770 -10.39 9.74 -10.46
CA CYS A 770 -11.49 8.80 -10.34
C CYS A 770 -12.27 8.67 -11.67
N GLY A 771 -12.45 9.75 -12.41
CA GLY A 771 -13.12 9.76 -13.71
C GLY A 771 -12.33 9.03 -14.79
N GLY A 772 -11.01 9.23 -14.84
CA GLY A 772 -10.10 8.50 -15.72
C GLY A 772 -10.14 7.00 -15.45
N LEU A 773 -10.03 6.61 -14.18
CA LEU A 773 -10.13 5.22 -13.76
C LEU A 773 -11.52 4.64 -14.05
N ALA A 774 -12.59 5.40 -13.79
CA ALA A 774 -13.95 5.00 -14.12
C ALA A 774 -14.15 4.74 -15.61
N GLY A 775 -13.57 5.59 -16.46
CA GLY A 775 -13.54 5.40 -17.91
C GLY A 775 -12.86 4.08 -18.30
N GLN A 776 -11.69 3.77 -17.71
CA GLN A 776 -10.96 2.53 -17.97
C GLN A 776 -11.79 1.29 -17.58
N THR A 777 -12.27 1.24 -16.33
CA THR A 777 -13.05 0.12 -15.81
C THR A 777 -14.37 -0.06 -16.59
N PHE A 778 -15.01 1.04 -16.99
CA PHE A 778 -16.20 1.04 -17.83
C PHE A 778 -15.94 0.43 -19.20
N VAL A 779 -14.92 0.92 -19.92
CA VAL A 779 -14.55 0.40 -21.26
C VAL A 779 -14.24 -1.09 -21.18
N VAL A 780 -13.39 -1.49 -20.23
CA VAL A 780 -13.01 -2.89 -20.05
C VAL A 780 -14.22 -3.77 -19.78
N CYS A 781 -15.08 -3.39 -18.84
CA CYS A 781 -16.26 -4.18 -18.49
C CYS A 781 -17.29 -4.23 -19.63
N MET A 782 -17.58 -3.11 -20.30
CA MET A 782 -18.53 -3.08 -21.40
C MET A 782 -18.05 -3.88 -22.61
N VAL A 783 -16.78 -3.74 -23.01
CA VAL A 783 -16.19 -4.53 -24.10
C VAL A 783 -16.18 -6.01 -23.75
N LEU A 784 -15.86 -6.37 -22.50
CA LEU A 784 -15.95 -7.76 -22.02
C LEU A 784 -17.37 -8.33 -22.15
N GLY A 785 -18.40 -7.55 -21.78
CA GLY A 785 -19.80 -7.94 -21.93
C GLY A 785 -20.22 -8.11 -23.40
N LEU A 786 -19.81 -7.18 -24.28
CA LEU A 786 -20.09 -7.22 -25.72
C LEU A 786 -19.41 -8.40 -26.40
N PHE A 787 -18.13 -8.64 -26.08
CA PHE A 787 -17.39 -9.78 -26.58
C PHE A 787 -18.05 -11.09 -26.18
N TRP A 788 -18.53 -11.20 -24.94
CA TRP A 788 -19.23 -12.40 -24.49
C TRP A 788 -20.56 -12.62 -25.24
N GLU A 789 -21.28 -11.55 -25.55
CA GLU A 789 -22.49 -11.62 -26.36
C GLU A 789 -22.19 -12.12 -27.78
N TRP A 790 -21.15 -11.57 -28.42
CA TRP A 790 -20.66 -12.05 -29.71
C TRP A 790 -20.24 -13.51 -29.65
N TRP A 791 -19.53 -13.92 -28.60
CA TRP A 791 -19.08 -15.29 -28.42
C TRP A 791 -20.23 -16.28 -28.24
N LEU A 792 -21.23 -15.93 -27.42
CA LEU A 792 -22.44 -16.75 -27.23
C LEU A 792 -23.29 -16.85 -28.49
N ALA A 793 -23.36 -15.78 -29.30
CA ALA A 793 -24.02 -15.79 -30.60
C ALA A 793 -23.31 -16.72 -31.59
N ARG A 794 -21.98 -16.60 -31.68
CA ARG A 794 -21.14 -17.47 -32.53
C ARG A 794 -21.24 -18.94 -32.11
N ALA A 795 -21.31 -19.21 -30.81
CA ALA A 795 -21.49 -20.56 -30.28
C ALA A 795 -22.85 -21.19 -30.65
N ALA A 796 -23.85 -20.37 -31.00
CA ALA A 796 -25.15 -20.80 -31.50
C ALA A 796 -25.25 -20.81 -33.03
N ALA A 797 -24.15 -20.54 -33.75
CA ALA A 797 -24.11 -20.36 -35.21
C ALA A 797 -25.06 -19.24 -35.72
N LEU A 798 -25.36 -18.26 -34.87
CA LEU A 798 -26.13 -17.09 -35.25
C LEU A 798 -25.19 -15.93 -35.57
N LYS A 799 -25.58 -15.11 -36.55
CA LYS A 799 -24.88 -13.85 -36.80
C LYS A 799 -25.12 -12.94 -35.60
N TRP A 800 -24.10 -12.23 -35.15
CA TRP A 800 -24.25 -11.29 -34.02
C TRP A 800 -25.34 -10.24 -34.30
N SER A 801 -25.57 -9.92 -35.58
CA SER A 801 -26.65 -9.07 -36.08
C SER A 801 -28.07 -9.61 -35.96
N GLN A 802 -28.23 -10.92 -35.78
CA GLN A 802 -29.53 -11.52 -35.48
C GLN A 802 -29.86 -11.42 -33.99
N VAL A 803 -28.83 -11.39 -33.15
CA VAL A 803 -28.95 -11.27 -31.68
C VAL A 803 -29.15 -9.80 -31.28
N ARG A 804 -28.37 -8.91 -31.89
CA ARG A 804 -28.54 -7.46 -31.80
C ARG A 804 -29.18 -6.96 -33.08
N ASN A 805 -30.46 -6.60 -33.03
CA ASN A 805 -31.20 -6.10 -34.18
C ASN A 805 -30.65 -4.73 -34.63
N PHE A 806 -29.60 -4.72 -35.47
CA PHE A 806 -28.90 -3.50 -35.91
C PHE A 806 -29.80 -2.52 -36.67
N ARG A 807 -30.89 -3.00 -37.29
CA ARG A 807 -31.88 -2.15 -37.95
C ARG A 807 -32.65 -1.24 -36.98
N ARG A 808 -32.88 -1.68 -35.73
CA ARG A 808 -33.49 -0.85 -34.67
C ARG A 808 -32.43 -0.20 -33.78
N LEU A 809 -31.14 -0.44 -34.02
CA LEU A 809 -30.09 0.18 -33.22
C LEU A 809 -29.92 1.67 -33.54
N SER A 810 -30.43 2.25 -34.64
CA SER A 810 -30.46 3.72 -34.75
C SER A 810 -31.13 4.42 -33.54
N SER A 811 -31.98 3.73 -32.76
CA SER A 811 -32.51 4.25 -31.49
C SER A 811 -31.78 3.80 -30.21
N VAL A 812 -30.87 2.81 -30.27
CA VAL A 812 -30.14 2.27 -29.09
C VAL A 812 -28.60 2.32 -29.24
N THR A 813 -28.00 2.14 -30.42
CA THR A 813 -26.59 2.51 -30.68
C THR A 813 -26.39 4.00 -30.63
N VAL A 814 -27.42 4.83 -30.87
CA VAL A 814 -27.27 6.27 -30.66
C VAL A 814 -27.06 6.57 -29.17
N PRO A 815 -27.91 6.19 -28.21
CA PRO A 815 -27.65 6.44 -26.79
C PRO A 815 -26.48 5.63 -26.21
N LEU A 816 -26.29 4.36 -26.59
CA LEU A 816 -25.14 3.59 -26.10
C LEU A 816 -23.83 4.07 -26.73
N GLY A 817 -23.86 4.42 -28.02
CA GLY A 817 -22.75 5.00 -28.75
C GLY A 817 -22.46 6.42 -28.30
N THR A 818 -23.46 7.24 -27.96
CA THR A 818 -23.23 8.55 -27.32
C THR A 818 -22.76 8.39 -25.89
N VAL A 819 -23.14 7.37 -25.12
CA VAL A 819 -22.53 7.11 -23.81
C VAL A 819 -21.09 6.63 -23.97
N LEU A 820 -20.79 5.76 -24.93
CA LEU A 820 -19.41 5.31 -25.21
C LEU A 820 -18.54 6.44 -25.75
N VAL A 821 -19.06 7.22 -26.69
CA VAL A 821 -18.40 8.40 -27.25
C VAL A 821 -18.30 9.47 -26.18
N ALA A 822 -19.32 9.77 -25.40
CA ALA A 822 -19.23 10.75 -24.31
C ALA A 822 -18.27 10.28 -23.21
N ALA A 823 -18.20 8.99 -22.88
CA ALA A 823 -17.21 8.46 -21.97
C ALA A 823 -15.80 8.54 -22.57
N ALA A 824 -15.64 8.20 -23.85
CA ALA A 824 -14.36 8.32 -24.56
C ALA A 824 -13.93 9.78 -24.75
N THR A 825 -14.86 10.69 -25.00
CA THR A 825 -14.65 12.13 -25.13
C THR A 825 -14.37 12.73 -23.77
N ALA A 826 -15.13 12.40 -22.72
CA ALA A 826 -14.84 12.84 -21.35
C ALA A 826 -13.46 12.35 -20.90
N PHE A 827 -13.12 11.09 -21.22
CA PHE A 827 -11.78 10.56 -21.00
C PHE A 827 -10.72 11.30 -21.81
N ALA A 828 -10.94 11.53 -23.11
CA ALA A 828 -10.03 12.28 -23.97
C ALA A 828 -9.87 13.73 -23.51
N THR A 829 -10.92 14.38 -23.01
CA THR A 829 -10.88 15.73 -22.43
C THR A 829 -10.14 15.74 -21.09
N VAL A 830 -10.31 14.70 -20.27
CA VAL A 830 -9.54 14.53 -19.02
C VAL A 830 -8.06 14.34 -19.32
N VAL A 831 -7.72 13.45 -20.26
CA VAL A 831 -6.34 13.22 -20.68
C VAL A 831 -5.76 14.47 -21.35
N ALA A 832 -6.45 15.05 -22.33
CA ALA A 832 -6.01 16.27 -22.99
C ALA A 832 -5.89 17.45 -22.02
N GLY A 833 -6.78 17.56 -21.03
CA GLY A 833 -6.71 18.56 -19.97
C GLY A 833 -5.52 18.34 -19.04
N ALA A 834 -5.25 17.09 -18.65
CA ALA A 834 -4.06 16.74 -17.86
C ALA A 834 -2.76 17.02 -18.61
N TRP A 835 -2.71 16.71 -19.92
CA TRP A 835 -1.58 17.01 -20.80
C TRP A 835 -1.41 18.52 -21.00
N ALA A 836 -2.48 19.26 -21.29
CA ALA A 836 -2.43 20.71 -21.46
C ALA A 836 -1.97 21.43 -20.19
N GLN A 837 -2.27 20.91 -18.99
CA GLN A 837 -1.76 21.46 -17.74
C GLN A 837 -0.28 21.18 -17.48
N GLN A 838 0.29 20.12 -18.05
CA GLN A 838 1.75 19.92 -18.03
C GLN A 838 2.48 20.93 -18.93
N GLU A 839 1.93 21.23 -20.11
CA GLU A 839 2.50 22.21 -21.05
C GLU A 839 2.36 23.67 -20.59
N LEU A 840 1.31 23.99 -19.84
CA LEU A 840 1.01 25.35 -19.36
C LEU A 840 1.79 25.76 -18.10
N GLN A 841 2.71 24.93 -17.58
CA GLN A 841 3.66 25.40 -16.57
C GLN A 841 4.66 26.34 -17.26
N PRO A 842 4.62 27.66 -17.01
CA PRO A 842 5.64 28.54 -17.54
C PRO A 842 7.01 28.09 -17.00
N PRO A 843 8.08 28.13 -17.79
CA PRO A 843 9.41 27.81 -17.30
C PRO A 843 9.70 28.69 -16.09
N SER A 844 10.06 28.05 -14.98
CA SER A 844 10.44 28.67 -13.71
C SER A 844 11.69 29.55 -13.92
N GLY A 845 11.52 30.75 -14.46
CA GLY A 845 12.68 31.56 -14.86
C GLY A 845 12.39 32.96 -15.36
N SER A 846 11.15 33.42 -15.48
CA SER A 846 10.89 34.81 -15.85
C SER A 846 10.76 35.68 -14.59
N PRO A 847 11.74 36.53 -14.25
CA PRO A 847 11.57 37.52 -13.19
C PRO A 847 10.41 38.45 -13.58
N SER A 848 9.39 38.49 -12.72
CA SER A 848 8.31 39.47 -12.85
C SER A 848 8.91 40.85 -12.62
N PRO A 849 8.79 41.82 -13.55
CA PRO A 849 9.26 43.18 -13.32
C PRO A 849 8.43 43.79 -12.20
N SER A 850 9.10 44.20 -11.11
CA SER A 850 8.50 44.96 -10.01
C SER A 850 7.84 46.23 -10.56
N PRO A 851 6.56 46.52 -10.25
CA PRO A 851 5.99 47.81 -10.56
C PRO A 851 6.64 48.85 -9.64
N SER A 852 7.36 49.80 -10.25
CA SER A 852 7.88 50.99 -9.59
C SER A 852 6.72 51.75 -8.95
N GLN A 853 6.63 51.69 -7.62
CA GLN A 853 5.76 52.58 -6.84
C GLN A 853 6.24 54.01 -7.04
N SER A 854 5.46 54.77 -7.81
CA SER A 854 5.56 56.22 -7.89
C SER A 854 4.94 56.79 -6.61
N ALA A 855 5.73 57.56 -5.85
CA ALA A 855 5.29 58.19 -4.60
C ALA A 855 4.12 59.17 -4.86
N PRO A 856 3.11 59.25 -3.97
CA PRO A 856 2.09 60.30 -4.05
C PRO A 856 2.66 61.61 -3.52
N VAL A 857 2.54 62.66 -4.33
CA VAL A 857 2.75 64.06 -3.94
C VAL A 857 1.70 64.46 -2.90
N GLN A 858 2.13 64.92 -1.73
CA GLN A 858 1.29 65.49 -0.69
C GLN A 858 1.24 67.03 -0.87
N PRO A 859 0.05 67.64 -1.03
CA PRO A 859 -0.09 69.08 -0.93
C PRO A 859 -0.66 69.51 0.43
N GLY A 860 0.07 70.39 1.12
CA GLY A 860 -0.53 71.45 1.93
C GLY A 860 -0.56 71.23 3.45
N GLN A 861 0.41 71.80 4.16
CA GLN A 861 0.16 72.43 5.45
C GLN A 861 1.19 73.55 5.72
N PRO A 862 0.78 74.75 6.18
CA PRO A 862 1.66 75.88 6.43
C PRO A 862 2.18 75.92 7.87
N ALA A 863 3.34 76.55 8.06
CA ALA A 863 4.06 76.77 9.33
C ALA A 863 3.24 77.67 10.31
N PRO A 864 3.51 77.65 11.64
CA PRO A 864 4.81 78.01 12.23
C PRO A 864 5.57 76.89 12.95
#